data_AF-A0A550HTZ3-F1
#
_entry.id   AF-A0A550HTZ3-F1
#
_cell.length_a   1.000
_cell.length_b   1.000
_cell.length_c   1.000
_cell.angle_alpha   90.00
_cell.angle_beta   90.00
_cell.angle_gamma   90.00
#
_symmetry.space_group_name_H-M   'P 1'
#
loop_
_entity.id
_entity.type
_entity.pdbx_description
1 polymer ?
#
loop_
_entity_poly.entity_id
_entity_poly.type
_entity_poly.pdbx_seq_one_letter_code
_entity_poly.pdbx_strand_id
1 'polypeptide(L)'
;MGRQIRWTAALTVPLALGATLLAPTTAAQAETVVSGNYTSVFNYPRPTSAYDFSISTGAGELIDLAAPDSTLYMGMYWFSSATLREKLAAAQTRGVTLRIVAEGANSGDLSQLPLTGDSTLTRCSNGCLGNGSGDTRAINHDKYMVLDALTDGRKNVVWQSSQNLAGGQDGEINNAVVVAGNATLATRYRNHFNDQVEHAGDSLHTTYDHTTGDPNSPVEAYFSPRDTASDATHYGNADILASFIDQVDCRQDGKIRIAAAELDQRSTRPAVYEALETKRTEGCAIEANVRDLSDGGGNNGVDELAGLDIPAYGNRPGGCRYKATATSSCNRGTVHSKYLLTEWKKDDGTQVQHVYTGSHNWTAGSLKTNDETILRIDDAGTYQAFVANFNKARALVTDIDATKYGSTSQHYSRVNVKANGDQHYSAVASGGTSAVYTAVVYEQGDRHDASDTELGTDVYIRMYKDGVPLWDEQLLSNSGTGTTWSHQKPDVGVDDQGNAIVVWAKDDDGNKYADIAVRRITPAGTVTTLPRPHASGDGDQLRPTVAVAGDGSYGVAWESTADGSTLNQVYASSWSPTGAARYQDVQVSTIASGAAGSNRRPDAAIDDAGNMVVAWEEDADGNGGLNIGVAKLTTSGGFAVARKVANSLTDGQQTRPAVASAGDGRFVVAWTDEYTTGTGTLVRDQRIQHRVFSATGTPAAADRRTTEEPTGTGPYVDAKRPISDQADADVAVADDGSFVVAWKEAFDVVVGNPATLHAGQDDVWARGFNADGTATDRLVPTRMNVVTGGGQGGPAVALAANGRLALTYSDDYDGNGHNEMRLRDAFKNA
;
A
#
# COMPACT_ATOMS: atom_id res chain seq x y z
N MET A 1 11.27 51.09 72.93
CA MET A 1 11.92 52.01 71.97
C MET A 1 12.72 51.13 71.02
N GLY A 2 12.52 51.03 69.71
CA GLY A 2 11.86 51.87 68.73
C GLY A 2 12.71 51.83 67.45
N ARG A 3 12.04 51.89 66.28
CA ARG A 3 12.56 51.94 64.88
C ARG A 3 12.78 50.56 64.24
N GLN A 4 11.83 50.00 63.48
CA GLN A 4 11.33 50.38 62.14
C GLN A 4 12.43 50.53 61.07
N ILE A 5 12.58 49.47 60.27
CA ILE A 5 13.02 49.51 58.88
C ILE A 5 11.94 48.79 58.07
N ARG A 6 11.35 49.48 57.10
CA ARG A 6 10.31 48.96 56.21
C ARG A 6 10.97 48.13 55.11
N TRP A 7 10.50 46.90 54.92
CA TRP A 7 10.67 46.14 53.67
C TRP A 7 9.28 45.76 53.16
N THR A 8 9.04 46.10 51.91
CA THR A 8 7.82 45.85 51.13
C THR A 8 7.63 44.36 50.86
N ALA A 9 6.52 43.80 51.37
CA ALA A 9 6.06 42.47 50.99
C ALA A 9 5.06 42.59 49.83
N ALA A 10 5.34 41.87 48.74
CA ALA A 10 4.45 41.70 47.60
C ALA A 10 3.26 40.79 47.97
N LEU A 11 2.06 41.20 47.57
CA LEU A 11 0.82 40.46 47.76
C LEU A 11 0.79 39.20 46.87
N THR A 12 0.50 38.07 47.49
CA THR A 12 0.11 36.79 46.89
C THR A 12 -1.30 36.87 46.30
N VAL A 13 -1.47 36.48 45.03
CA VAL A 13 -2.77 36.14 44.42
C VAL A 13 -2.79 34.62 44.20
N PRO A 14 -3.83 33.89 44.61
CA PRO A 14 -3.87 32.44 44.49
C PRO A 14 -4.20 32.03 43.04
N LEU A 15 -3.34 31.20 42.43
CA LEU A 15 -3.67 30.48 41.20
C LEU A 15 -4.72 29.41 41.53
N ALA A 16 -5.92 29.55 40.98
CA ALA A 16 -6.92 28.50 40.95
C ALA A 16 -6.44 27.39 40.00
N LEU A 17 -6.25 26.17 40.51
CA LEU A 17 -6.15 24.96 39.70
C LEU A 17 -7.50 24.72 39.02
N GLY A 18 -7.61 25.11 37.75
CA GLY A 18 -8.64 24.60 36.86
C GLY A 18 -8.25 23.19 36.42
N ALA A 19 -8.95 22.19 36.92
CA ALA A 19 -8.90 20.84 36.36
C ALA A 19 -9.43 20.90 34.92
N THR A 20 -8.53 20.88 33.94
CA THR A 20 -8.89 20.62 32.55
C THR A 20 -9.34 19.17 32.45
N LEU A 21 -10.65 18.96 32.43
CA LEU A 21 -11.26 17.77 31.85
C LEU A 21 -10.73 17.65 30.41
N LEU A 22 -9.86 16.66 30.17
CA LEU A 22 -9.51 16.23 28.83
C LEU A 22 -10.79 15.69 28.19
N ALA A 23 -11.44 16.53 27.39
CA ALA A 23 -12.45 16.05 26.45
C ALA A 23 -11.75 15.11 25.45
N PRO A 24 -12.38 13.99 25.06
CA PRO A 24 -11.85 13.16 23.99
C PRO A 24 -11.73 14.01 22.72
N THR A 25 -10.57 13.96 22.06
CA THR A 25 -10.32 14.61 20.78
C THR A 25 -11.39 14.16 19.77
N THR A 26 -12.24 15.08 19.36
CA THR A 26 -13.30 14.84 18.37
C THR A 26 -12.68 14.50 17.00
N ALA A 27 -13.24 13.48 16.36
CA ALA A 27 -12.87 12.99 15.03
C ALA A 27 -12.77 14.13 13.99
N ALA A 28 -11.85 13.98 13.03
CA ALA A 28 -11.58 14.96 11.98
C ALA A 28 -12.87 15.42 11.29
N GLN A 29 -13.21 16.69 11.47
CA GLN A 29 -14.31 17.39 10.82
C GLN A 29 -13.87 17.88 9.42
N ALA A 30 -14.81 17.94 8.48
CA ALA A 30 -14.59 18.45 7.13
C ALA A 30 -13.91 19.82 7.09
N GLU A 31 -13.25 20.09 5.98
CA GLU A 31 -12.55 21.34 5.74
C GLU A 31 -13.40 22.22 4.83
N THR A 32 -13.88 23.34 5.38
CA THR A 32 -14.59 24.38 4.63
C THR A 32 -13.69 25.59 4.50
N VAL A 33 -13.39 25.98 3.26
CA VAL A 33 -12.53 27.14 2.96
C VAL A 33 -13.34 28.15 2.16
N VAL A 34 -13.36 29.40 2.61
CA VAL A 34 -14.03 30.51 1.92
C VAL A 34 -12.97 31.44 1.34
N SER A 35 -13.06 31.69 0.03
CA SER A 35 -12.26 32.69 -0.68
C SER A 35 -13.19 33.55 -1.52
N GLY A 36 -13.34 34.83 -1.16
CA GLY A 36 -14.31 35.71 -1.82
C GLY A 36 -15.73 35.14 -1.82
N ASN A 37 -16.27 34.87 -3.01
CA ASN A 37 -17.61 34.30 -3.23
C ASN A 37 -17.62 32.78 -3.41
N TYR A 38 -16.46 32.12 -3.23
CA TYR A 38 -16.25 30.69 -3.39
C TYR A 38 -16.14 30.03 -2.02
N THR A 39 -16.91 28.96 -1.80
CA THR A 39 -16.78 28.10 -0.63
C THR A 39 -16.46 26.69 -1.09
N SER A 40 -15.27 26.19 -0.77
CA SER A 40 -14.87 24.80 -1.02
C SER A 40 -15.14 23.96 0.22
N VAL A 41 -15.74 22.78 0.04
CA VAL A 41 -16.04 21.83 1.10
C VAL A 41 -15.41 20.49 0.74
N PHE A 42 -14.63 19.93 1.66
CA PHE A 42 -13.96 18.65 1.48
C PHE A 42 -14.27 17.74 2.66
N ASN A 43 -14.54 16.46 2.37
CA ASN A 43 -14.61 15.42 3.39
C ASN A 43 -13.37 14.50 3.30
N TYR A 44 -13.04 13.87 4.42
CA TYR A 44 -11.84 13.02 4.53
C TYR A 44 -12.13 11.68 5.22
N PRO A 45 -13.16 10.94 4.79
CA PRO A 45 -13.48 9.67 5.39
C PRO A 45 -12.33 8.68 5.20
N ARG A 46 -12.11 7.86 6.23
CA ARG A 46 -11.19 6.74 6.22
C ARG A 46 -11.99 5.44 6.23
N PRO A 47 -11.38 4.32 5.85
CA PRO A 47 -12.07 3.03 5.84
C PRO A 47 -12.71 2.66 7.18
N THR A 48 -12.04 3.04 8.28
CA THR A 48 -12.44 2.77 9.66
C THR A 48 -13.17 3.94 10.34
N SER A 49 -13.28 5.11 9.69
CA SER A 49 -13.93 6.27 10.30
C SER A 49 -15.45 6.19 10.16
N ALA A 50 -16.14 7.00 10.98
CA ALA A 50 -17.52 7.35 10.70
C ALA A 50 -17.64 8.04 9.32
N TYR A 51 -18.83 7.95 8.74
CA TYR A 51 -19.21 8.71 7.56
C TYR A 51 -19.08 10.23 7.82
N ASP A 52 -18.60 10.96 6.82
CA ASP A 52 -18.49 12.41 6.87
C ASP A 52 -19.54 13.05 5.95
N PHE A 53 -20.64 13.45 6.57
CA PHE A 53 -21.82 14.02 5.93
C PHE A 53 -21.70 15.51 5.62
N SER A 54 -20.51 16.11 5.69
CA SER A 54 -20.40 17.58 5.64
C SER A 54 -20.84 18.18 4.31
N ILE A 55 -20.57 17.50 3.19
CA ILE A 55 -21.01 17.93 1.86
C ILE A 55 -22.54 17.81 1.73
N SER A 56 -23.12 16.69 2.15
CA SER A 56 -24.58 16.48 2.11
C SER A 56 -25.33 17.38 3.09
N THR A 57 -24.74 17.67 4.26
CA THR A 57 -25.25 18.64 5.23
C THR A 57 -25.25 20.05 4.66
N GLY A 58 -24.13 20.49 4.06
CA GLY A 58 -24.04 21.81 3.42
C GLY A 58 -25.04 21.98 2.28
N ALA A 59 -25.30 20.93 1.49
CA ALA A 59 -26.38 20.94 0.50
C ALA A 59 -27.76 21.13 1.15
N GLY A 60 -28.02 20.44 2.26
CA GLY A 60 -29.24 20.61 3.06
C GLY A 60 -29.42 22.01 3.64
N GLU A 61 -28.34 22.63 4.13
CA GLU A 61 -28.35 24.01 4.64
C GLU A 61 -28.69 25.02 3.55
N LEU A 62 -28.19 24.83 2.32
CA LEU A 62 -28.59 25.67 1.18
C LEU A 62 -30.08 25.51 0.85
N ILE A 63 -30.61 24.27 0.88
CA ILE A 63 -32.04 24.01 0.67
C ILE A 63 -32.89 24.69 1.76
N ASP A 64 -32.47 24.64 3.02
CA ASP A 64 -33.16 25.33 4.12
C ASP A 64 -33.17 26.84 3.94
N LEU A 65 -32.08 27.40 3.42
CA LEU A 65 -31.95 28.83 3.16
C LEU A 65 -32.66 29.31 1.90
N ALA A 66 -33.11 28.43 0.99
CA ALA A 66 -33.82 28.82 -0.23
C ALA A 66 -34.99 29.78 0.08
N ALA A 67 -34.97 30.95 -0.56
CA ALA A 67 -35.92 32.03 -0.27
C ALA A 67 -37.33 31.72 -0.82
N PRO A 68 -38.41 32.12 -0.12
CA PRO A 68 -39.76 32.09 -0.68
C PRO A 68 -39.84 32.79 -2.05
N ASP A 69 -40.72 32.31 -2.92
CA ASP A 69 -40.94 32.83 -4.29
C ASP A 69 -39.71 32.77 -5.21
N SER A 70 -38.71 31.95 -4.86
CA SER A 70 -37.53 31.69 -5.68
C SER A 70 -37.51 30.25 -6.22
N THR A 71 -36.65 29.98 -7.20
CA THR A 71 -36.49 28.64 -7.79
C THR A 71 -35.20 27.97 -7.30
N LEU A 72 -35.30 26.66 -7.02
CA LEU A 72 -34.18 25.76 -6.84
C LEU A 72 -34.15 24.77 -8.02
N TYR A 73 -33.06 24.81 -8.79
CA TYR A 73 -32.76 23.84 -9.84
C TYR A 73 -31.81 22.77 -9.30
N MET A 74 -31.99 21.51 -9.69
CA MET A 74 -31.13 20.40 -9.28
C MET A 74 -30.94 19.40 -10.42
N GLY A 75 -29.70 19.08 -10.75
CA GLY A 75 -29.30 17.94 -11.58
C GLY A 75 -28.65 16.87 -10.70
N MET A 76 -29.16 15.64 -10.74
CA MET A 76 -28.68 14.59 -9.83
C MET A 76 -28.71 13.17 -10.44
N TYR A 77 -27.55 12.52 -10.50
CA TYR A 77 -27.43 11.11 -10.86
C TYR A 77 -28.06 10.19 -9.81
N TRP A 78 -27.54 10.19 -8.58
CA TRP A 78 -28.05 9.31 -7.53
C TRP A 78 -28.57 10.11 -6.34
N PHE A 79 -29.85 9.94 -6.02
CA PHE A 79 -30.47 10.53 -4.84
C PHE A 79 -31.11 9.43 -3.98
N SER A 80 -30.67 9.32 -2.73
CA SER A 80 -31.26 8.40 -1.73
C SER A 80 -31.10 8.94 -0.31
N SER A 81 -31.61 10.14 -0.07
CA SER A 81 -31.54 10.80 1.24
C SER A 81 -32.91 11.25 1.70
N ALA A 82 -33.48 10.50 2.67
CA ALA A 82 -34.76 10.85 3.29
C ALA A 82 -34.71 12.25 3.92
N THR A 83 -33.61 12.59 4.61
CA THR A 83 -33.41 13.90 5.24
C THR A 83 -33.42 15.04 4.23
N LEU A 84 -32.71 14.91 3.11
CA LEU A 84 -32.69 15.96 2.09
C LEU A 84 -34.03 16.03 1.35
N ARG A 85 -34.72 14.91 1.16
CA ARG A 85 -36.08 14.89 0.60
C ARG A 85 -37.07 15.65 1.49
N GLU A 86 -37.00 15.48 2.81
CA GLU A 86 -37.80 16.24 3.76
C GLU A 86 -37.52 17.74 3.70
N LYS A 87 -36.24 18.14 3.56
CA LYS A 87 -35.86 19.54 3.39
C LYS A 87 -36.40 20.14 2.08
N LEU A 88 -36.38 19.38 0.97
CA LEU A 88 -36.99 19.80 -0.29
C LEU A 88 -38.51 19.98 -0.15
N ALA A 89 -39.21 19.06 0.53
CA ALA A 89 -40.64 19.20 0.81
C ALA A 89 -40.95 20.44 1.68
N ALA A 90 -40.11 20.70 2.68
CA ALA A 90 -40.19 21.89 3.53
C ALA A 90 -39.94 23.17 2.72
N ALA A 91 -39.00 23.17 1.76
CA ALA A 91 -38.74 24.30 0.87
C ALA A 91 -39.98 24.65 0.03
N GLN A 92 -40.67 23.66 -0.55
CA GLN A 92 -41.94 23.89 -1.25
C GLN A 92 -43.01 24.50 -0.33
N THR A 93 -43.09 24.04 0.92
CA THR A 93 -44.03 24.57 1.92
C THR A 93 -43.74 26.05 2.24
N ARG A 94 -42.48 26.48 2.11
CA ARG A 94 -42.06 27.90 2.23
C ARG A 94 -42.28 28.72 0.96
N GLY A 95 -42.78 28.12 -0.13
CA GLY A 95 -43.01 28.80 -1.41
C GLY A 95 -41.85 28.73 -2.40
N VAL A 96 -40.88 27.82 -2.22
CA VAL A 96 -39.79 27.60 -3.20
C VAL A 96 -40.29 26.68 -4.32
N THR A 97 -40.07 27.07 -5.58
CA THR A 97 -40.33 26.19 -6.74
C THR A 97 -39.16 25.25 -6.97
N LEU A 98 -39.39 23.94 -7.02
CA LEU A 98 -38.35 22.95 -7.31
C LEU A 98 -38.34 22.56 -8.79
N ARG A 99 -37.18 22.59 -9.42
CA ARG A 99 -36.95 22.12 -10.79
C ARG A 99 -35.87 21.05 -10.75
N ILE A 100 -36.23 19.79 -10.90
CA ILE A 100 -35.30 18.66 -10.72
C ILE A 100 -35.19 17.85 -12.01
N VAL A 101 -33.97 17.54 -12.42
CA VAL A 101 -33.62 16.56 -13.46
C VAL A 101 -32.81 15.47 -12.78
N ALA A 102 -33.19 14.19 -12.98
CA ALA A 102 -32.51 13.08 -12.33
C ALA A 102 -32.38 11.85 -13.22
N GLU A 103 -31.36 11.03 -12.96
CA GLU A 103 -31.15 9.75 -13.65
C GLU A 103 -32.22 8.73 -13.24
N GLY A 104 -32.92 8.14 -14.20
CA GLY A 104 -34.08 7.29 -13.95
C GLY A 104 -33.75 6.05 -13.11
N ALA A 105 -32.59 5.43 -13.34
CA ALA A 105 -32.19 4.21 -12.64
C ALA A 105 -31.83 4.43 -11.16
N ASN A 106 -31.29 5.61 -10.82
CA ASN A 106 -30.68 5.87 -9.50
C ASN A 106 -31.39 6.96 -8.68
N SER A 107 -32.57 7.42 -9.12
CA SER A 107 -33.34 8.48 -8.45
C SER A 107 -34.76 8.04 -8.03
N GLY A 108 -34.95 6.75 -7.76
CA GLY A 108 -36.24 6.21 -7.29
C GLY A 108 -36.77 6.93 -6.05
N ASP A 109 -35.90 7.31 -5.12
CA ASP A 109 -36.28 8.00 -3.87
C ASP A 109 -36.95 9.37 -4.11
N LEU A 110 -36.57 10.08 -5.18
CA LEU A 110 -37.17 11.36 -5.56
C LEU A 110 -38.62 11.24 -6.04
N SER A 111 -39.08 10.06 -6.52
CA SER A 111 -40.52 9.90 -6.84
C SER A 111 -41.44 9.93 -5.63
N GLN A 112 -40.89 9.80 -4.42
CA GLN A 112 -41.66 9.91 -3.19
C GLN A 112 -41.75 11.36 -2.69
N LEU A 113 -41.08 12.32 -3.34
CA LEU A 113 -41.21 13.75 -3.01
C LEU A 113 -42.56 14.26 -3.55
N PRO A 114 -43.51 14.69 -2.70
CA PRO A 114 -44.77 15.23 -3.17
C PRO A 114 -44.53 16.61 -3.80
N LEU A 115 -44.51 16.68 -5.13
CA LEU A 115 -44.36 17.94 -5.85
C LEU A 115 -45.64 18.78 -5.75
N THR A 116 -45.49 20.07 -5.53
CA THR A 116 -46.61 21.02 -5.38
C THR A 116 -46.37 22.29 -6.21
N GLY A 117 -47.47 22.98 -6.58
CA GLY A 117 -47.41 24.19 -7.40
C GLY A 117 -46.75 23.92 -8.75
N ASP A 118 -45.82 24.78 -9.15
CA ASP A 118 -45.08 24.70 -10.42
C ASP A 118 -43.83 23.82 -10.36
N SER A 119 -43.65 23.04 -9.28
CA SER A 119 -42.47 22.20 -9.10
C SER A 119 -42.50 20.97 -10.01
N THR A 120 -41.36 20.61 -10.60
CA THR A 120 -41.24 19.53 -11.61
C THR A 120 -40.07 18.59 -11.34
N LEU A 121 -40.25 17.31 -11.70
CA LEU A 121 -39.21 16.28 -11.75
C LEU A 121 -39.19 15.66 -13.16
N THR A 122 -38.08 15.85 -13.87
CA THR A 122 -37.79 15.18 -15.14
C THR A 122 -36.86 14.01 -14.89
N ARG A 123 -37.17 12.84 -15.46
CA ARG A 123 -36.33 11.64 -15.36
C ARG A 123 -35.72 11.29 -16.70
N CYS A 124 -34.41 11.20 -16.75
CA CYS A 124 -33.68 10.72 -17.93
C CYS A 124 -33.77 9.18 -17.95
N SER A 125 -34.14 8.60 -19.09
CA SER A 125 -34.22 7.13 -19.22
C SER A 125 -32.86 6.48 -19.52
N ASN A 126 -31.96 7.20 -20.18
CA ASN A 126 -30.52 6.90 -20.39
C ASN A 126 -29.78 8.21 -20.71
N GLY A 127 -29.36 9.01 -19.72
CA GLY A 127 -28.90 10.38 -19.97
C GLY A 127 -29.99 11.28 -20.59
N CYS A 128 -29.97 12.57 -20.29
CA CYS A 128 -30.92 13.50 -20.90
C CYS A 128 -30.43 14.03 -22.26
N LEU A 129 -29.11 13.97 -22.52
CA LEU A 129 -28.50 14.53 -23.73
C LEU A 129 -27.74 13.50 -24.58
N GLY A 130 -27.28 12.39 -24.00
CA GLY A 130 -26.35 11.43 -24.63
C GLY A 130 -26.70 10.98 -26.06
N ASN A 131 -25.70 10.94 -26.97
CA ASN A 131 -25.89 10.88 -28.43
C ASN A 131 -25.79 9.45 -29.04
N GLY A 132 -26.87 9.00 -29.68
CA GLY A 132 -26.84 8.06 -30.80
C GLY A 132 -27.87 6.92 -30.70
N SER A 133 -28.50 6.56 -31.83
CA SER A 133 -29.41 5.42 -31.92
C SER A 133 -28.65 4.11 -31.66
N GLY A 134 -28.66 3.65 -30.41
CA GLY A 134 -28.07 2.37 -29.99
C GLY A 134 -27.08 2.43 -28.83
N ASP A 135 -26.74 3.61 -28.30
CA ASP A 135 -25.97 3.68 -27.05
C ASP A 135 -26.92 3.59 -25.84
N THR A 136 -26.96 2.41 -25.21
CA THR A 136 -27.78 2.16 -24.02
C THR A 136 -27.01 2.41 -22.72
N ARG A 137 -25.83 3.07 -22.77
CA ARG A 137 -24.95 3.25 -21.60
C ARG A 137 -24.83 4.71 -21.15
N ALA A 138 -25.39 5.66 -21.88
CA ALA A 138 -25.42 7.06 -21.47
C ALA A 138 -26.20 7.23 -20.15
N ILE A 139 -25.69 8.11 -19.29
CA ILE A 139 -26.30 8.42 -17.99
C ILE A 139 -26.32 9.93 -17.75
N ASN A 140 -27.30 10.42 -16.99
CA ASN A 140 -27.24 11.75 -16.42
C ASN A 140 -26.36 11.70 -15.18
N HIS A 141 -25.09 12.05 -15.33
CA HIS A 141 -24.14 11.97 -14.25
C HIS A 141 -23.95 13.30 -13.51
N ASP A 142 -24.84 14.28 -13.67
CA ASP A 142 -24.73 15.57 -12.98
C ASP A 142 -24.93 15.49 -11.45
N LYS A 143 -24.27 16.40 -10.72
CA LYS A 143 -24.49 16.66 -9.28
C LYS A 143 -24.35 18.15 -9.00
N TYR A 144 -25.42 18.91 -9.25
CA TYR A 144 -25.43 20.36 -8.99
C TYR A 144 -26.77 20.84 -8.44
N MET A 145 -26.74 22.02 -7.81
CA MET A 145 -27.92 22.82 -7.51
C MET A 145 -27.70 24.28 -7.92
N VAL A 146 -28.75 24.96 -8.38
CA VAL A 146 -28.77 26.40 -8.56
C VAL A 146 -29.91 26.98 -7.74
N LEU A 147 -29.60 27.91 -6.83
CA LEU A 147 -30.58 28.60 -6.01
C LEU A 147 -30.62 30.07 -6.40
N ASP A 148 -31.78 30.54 -6.86
CA ASP A 148 -31.93 31.91 -7.34
C ASP A 148 -31.69 32.94 -6.22
N ALA A 149 -32.21 32.67 -5.03
CA ALA A 149 -32.05 33.50 -3.85
C ALA A 149 -32.09 32.68 -2.55
N LEU A 150 -31.32 33.14 -1.57
CA LEU A 150 -31.31 32.63 -0.21
C LEU A 150 -31.84 33.70 0.76
N THR A 151 -32.42 33.25 1.87
CA THR A 151 -32.95 34.09 2.96
C THR A 151 -31.88 34.90 3.68
N ASP A 152 -30.60 34.52 3.56
CA ASP A 152 -29.45 35.27 4.05
C ASP A 152 -28.97 36.39 3.10
N GLY A 153 -29.67 36.57 1.97
CA GLY A 153 -29.40 37.63 1.00
C GLY A 153 -28.50 37.24 -0.17
N ARG A 154 -27.87 36.05 -0.15
CA ARG A 154 -27.13 35.54 -1.31
C ARG A 154 -28.07 35.25 -2.47
N LYS A 155 -27.59 35.42 -3.70
CA LYS A 155 -28.34 35.17 -4.95
C LYS A 155 -27.47 34.45 -5.96
N ASN A 156 -28.08 33.81 -6.96
CA ASN A 156 -27.38 33.09 -8.03
C ASN A 156 -26.33 32.13 -7.45
N VAL A 157 -26.76 31.27 -6.54
CA VAL A 157 -25.89 30.37 -5.79
C VAL A 157 -25.83 29.04 -6.53
N VAL A 158 -24.65 28.68 -7.02
CA VAL A 158 -24.38 27.38 -7.65
C VAL A 158 -23.66 26.50 -6.64
N TRP A 159 -24.16 25.31 -6.39
CA TRP A 159 -23.47 24.24 -5.68
C TRP A 159 -23.11 23.13 -6.69
N GLN A 160 -21.82 22.80 -6.79
CA GLN A 160 -21.29 21.75 -7.66
C GLN A 160 -20.55 20.73 -6.80
N SER A 161 -20.80 19.43 -7.01
CA SER A 161 -20.21 18.36 -6.21
C SER A 161 -19.62 17.24 -7.07
N SER A 162 -18.62 16.54 -6.54
CA SER A 162 -18.16 15.25 -7.05
C SER A 162 -19.01 14.09 -6.52
N GLN A 163 -19.66 14.28 -5.36
CA GLN A 163 -20.49 13.34 -4.61
C GLN A 163 -21.95 13.40 -5.04
N ASN A 164 -22.60 12.24 -5.14
CA ASN A 164 -24.05 12.10 -5.17
C ASN A 164 -24.67 12.34 -3.78
N LEU A 165 -25.97 12.63 -3.74
CA LEU A 165 -26.74 12.75 -2.50
C LEU A 165 -27.37 11.39 -2.12
N ALA A 166 -26.51 10.37 -2.00
CA ALA A 166 -26.91 8.98 -1.86
C ALA A 166 -26.14 8.22 -0.76
N GLY A 167 -26.80 7.20 -0.20
CA GLY A 167 -26.27 6.43 0.93
C GLY A 167 -24.92 5.78 0.64
N GLY A 168 -23.97 5.97 1.54
CA GLY A 168 -22.63 5.37 1.47
C GLY A 168 -21.55 6.24 0.82
N GLN A 169 -21.93 7.24 0.00
CA GLN A 169 -20.95 8.12 -0.65
C GLN A 169 -20.33 9.16 0.28
N ASP A 170 -20.97 9.46 1.42
CA ASP A 170 -20.34 10.22 2.51
C ASP A 170 -19.12 9.49 3.11
N GLY A 171 -18.87 8.24 2.68
CA GLY A 171 -17.73 7.43 3.08
C GLY A 171 -16.57 7.55 2.11
N GLU A 172 -16.76 8.18 0.96
CA GLU A 172 -15.72 8.42 -0.05
C GLU A 172 -15.12 9.81 0.11
N ILE A 173 -13.88 9.99 -0.34
CA ILE A 173 -13.19 11.29 -0.37
C ILE A 173 -13.76 12.09 -1.53
N ASN A 174 -14.50 13.14 -1.22
CA ASN A 174 -15.27 13.97 -2.14
C ASN A 174 -14.93 15.45 -1.96
N ASN A 175 -15.35 16.24 -2.95
CA ASN A 175 -15.28 17.68 -2.90
C ASN A 175 -16.58 18.31 -3.41
N ALA A 176 -16.88 19.50 -2.91
CA ALA A 176 -17.94 20.36 -3.43
C ALA A 176 -17.51 21.83 -3.38
N VAL A 177 -18.13 22.64 -4.24
CA VAL A 177 -17.93 24.09 -4.27
C VAL A 177 -19.27 24.81 -4.33
N VAL A 178 -19.40 25.88 -3.56
CA VAL A 178 -20.48 26.86 -3.65
C VAL A 178 -19.94 28.14 -4.27
N VAL A 179 -20.60 28.65 -5.30
CA VAL A 179 -20.31 29.94 -5.92
C VAL A 179 -21.53 30.83 -5.75
N ALA A 180 -21.40 31.95 -5.04
CA ALA A 180 -22.50 32.89 -4.82
C ALA A 180 -22.34 34.18 -5.66
N GLY A 181 -23.45 34.79 -6.03
CA GLY A 181 -23.47 36.11 -6.65
C GLY A 181 -23.08 36.15 -8.14
N ASN A 182 -22.84 35.00 -8.77
CA ASN A 182 -22.47 34.95 -10.19
C ASN A 182 -23.67 34.63 -11.08
N ALA A 183 -24.33 35.68 -11.59
CA ALA A 183 -25.51 35.55 -12.45
C ALA A 183 -25.22 34.85 -13.79
N THR A 184 -24.03 35.06 -14.37
CA THR A 184 -23.64 34.42 -15.64
C THR A 184 -23.51 32.92 -15.46
N LEU A 185 -22.79 32.48 -14.43
CA LEU A 185 -22.63 31.07 -14.11
C LEU A 185 -23.98 30.41 -13.82
N ALA A 186 -24.80 31.01 -12.96
CA ALA A 186 -26.13 30.49 -12.63
C ALA A 186 -27.03 30.37 -13.86
N THR A 187 -26.97 31.32 -14.80
CA THR A 187 -27.71 31.24 -16.07
C THR A 187 -27.23 30.09 -16.93
N ARG A 188 -25.92 29.81 -16.99
CA ARG A 188 -25.41 28.66 -17.78
C ARG A 188 -25.88 27.32 -17.24
N TYR A 189 -25.85 27.13 -15.91
CA TYR A 189 -26.44 25.92 -15.31
C TYR A 189 -27.95 25.81 -15.55
N ARG A 190 -28.70 26.93 -15.52
CA ARG A 190 -30.13 26.93 -15.84
C ARG A 190 -30.40 26.59 -17.31
N ASN A 191 -29.56 27.05 -18.23
CA ASN A 191 -29.68 26.70 -19.64
C ASN A 191 -29.41 25.21 -19.85
N HIS A 192 -28.32 24.67 -19.28
CA HIS A 192 -28.04 23.24 -19.28
C HIS A 192 -29.21 22.42 -18.72
N PHE A 193 -29.77 22.84 -17.59
CA PHE A 193 -30.97 22.22 -17.02
C PHE A 193 -32.15 22.21 -18.00
N ASN A 194 -32.41 23.33 -18.69
CA ASN A 194 -33.52 23.43 -19.63
C ASN A 194 -33.29 22.54 -20.85
N ASP A 195 -32.06 22.46 -21.37
CA ASP A 195 -31.71 21.56 -22.48
C ASP A 195 -31.92 20.10 -22.07
N GLN A 196 -31.52 19.73 -20.84
CA GLN A 196 -31.80 18.39 -20.31
C GLN A 196 -33.30 18.10 -20.22
N VAL A 197 -34.12 19.08 -19.83
CA VAL A 197 -35.59 18.92 -19.78
C VAL A 197 -36.18 18.77 -21.17
N GLU A 198 -35.70 19.54 -22.15
CA GLU A 198 -36.17 19.50 -23.54
C GLU A 198 -35.87 18.15 -24.20
N HIS A 199 -34.69 17.58 -23.95
CA HIS A 199 -34.20 16.38 -24.63
C HIS A 199 -34.31 15.07 -23.84
N ALA A 200 -34.84 15.09 -22.62
CA ALA A 200 -34.99 13.90 -21.78
C ALA A 200 -35.76 12.73 -22.41
N GLY A 201 -36.61 13.02 -23.42
CA GLY A 201 -37.45 12.03 -24.10
C GLY A 201 -36.87 11.49 -25.41
N ASP A 202 -35.85 12.13 -25.99
CA ASP A 202 -35.26 11.73 -27.27
C ASP A 202 -33.75 11.44 -27.23
N SER A 203 -33.01 11.87 -26.20
CA SER A 203 -31.60 11.50 -25.90
C SER A 203 -30.74 11.32 -27.16
N LEU A 204 -30.68 12.33 -28.03
CA LEU A 204 -29.88 12.31 -29.27
C LEU A 204 -29.16 13.65 -29.50
N HIS A 205 -28.80 14.37 -28.45
CA HIS A 205 -28.37 15.77 -28.56
C HIS A 205 -26.99 16.02 -27.95
N THR A 206 -25.96 16.16 -28.80
CA THR A 206 -24.67 16.68 -28.31
C THR A 206 -24.81 18.14 -27.90
N THR A 207 -24.41 18.47 -26.69
CA THR A 207 -24.27 19.88 -26.28
C THR A 207 -22.99 20.45 -26.86
N TYR A 208 -23.14 21.46 -27.72
CA TYR A 208 -22.05 22.34 -28.07
C TYR A 208 -22.27 23.71 -27.41
N ASP A 209 -21.90 23.79 -26.12
CA ASP A 209 -21.88 25.04 -25.37
C ASP A 209 -20.42 25.45 -25.10
N HIS A 210 -20.04 26.59 -25.68
CA HIS A 210 -18.75 27.23 -25.50
C HIS A 210 -18.69 28.06 -24.22
N THR A 211 -17.48 28.52 -23.92
CA THR A 211 -17.20 29.52 -22.89
C THR A 211 -18.22 30.66 -22.81
N THR A 212 -18.26 31.34 -21.66
CA THR A 212 -19.02 32.58 -21.41
C THR A 212 -18.75 33.72 -22.40
N GLY A 213 -17.78 33.54 -23.31
CA GLY A 213 -17.28 34.57 -24.22
C GLY A 213 -16.40 35.63 -23.53
N ASP A 214 -16.25 35.55 -22.21
CA ASP A 214 -15.33 36.38 -21.44
C ASP A 214 -14.05 35.58 -21.12
N PRO A 215 -12.94 35.81 -21.84
CA PRO A 215 -11.68 35.13 -21.58
C PRO A 215 -11.10 35.45 -20.18
N ASN A 216 -11.67 36.43 -19.46
CA ASN A 216 -11.28 36.80 -18.11
C ASN A 216 -12.31 36.35 -17.06
N SER A 217 -13.32 35.56 -17.42
CA SER A 217 -14.28 35.07 -16.42
C SER A 217 -13.54 34.26 -15.36
N PRO A 218 -13.63 34.64 -14.07
CA PRO A 218 -12.92 33.95 -12.99
C PRO A 218 -13.58 32.60 -12.63
N VAL A 219 -14.70 32.26 -13.26
CA VAL A 219 -15.38 30.97 -13.10
C VAL A 219 -16.18 30.62 -14.35
N GLU A 220 -16.18 29.34 -14.71
CA GLU A 220 -16.78 28.87 -15.96
C GLU A 220 -17.20 27.41 -15.87
N ALA A 221 -18.33 27.06 -16.47
CA ALA A 221 -18.80 25.68 -16.56
C ALA A 221 -18.56 25.10 -17.96
N TYR A 222 -18.37 23.80 -18.07
CA TYR A 222 -18.34 23.06 -19.32
C TYR A 222 -19.24 21.86 -19.13
N PHE A 223 -20.15 21.66 -20.08
CA PHE A 223 -21.11 20.58 -20.01
C PHE A 223 -20.78 19.53 -21.08
N SER A 224 -20.96 18.26 -20.71
CA SER A 224 -20.95 17.11 -21.62
C SER A 224 -22.38 16.62 -21.84
N PRO A 225 -22.67 15.88 -22.93
CA PRO A 225 -21.76 15.35 -23.95
C PRO A 225 -21.13 16.42 -24.85
N ARG A 226 -19.81 16.34 -25.09
CA ARG A 226 -19.04 17.29 -25.91
C ARG A 226 -19.09 16.94 -27.40
N ASP A 227 -19.20 17.96 -28.25
CA ASP A 227 -18.81 17.86 -29.66
C ASP A 227 -17.28 18.01 -29.79
N THR A 228 -16.59 16.87 -29.84
CA THR A 228 -15.13 16.82 -29.87
C THR A 228 -14.51 17.42 -31.13
N ALA A 229 -15.23 17.44 -32.26
CA ALA A 229 -14.71 18.03 -33.50
C ALA A 229 -14.66 19.56 -33.38
N SER A 230 -15.70 20.11 -32.77
CA SER A 230 -15.81 21.53 -32.53
C SER A 230 -14.89 21.98 -31.38
N ASP A 231 -14.67 21.14 -30.36
CA ASP A 231 -13.64 21.37 -29.33
C ASP A 231 -12.22 21.40 -29.90
N ALA A 232 -11.88 20.49 -30.81
CA ALA A 232 -10.58 20.50 -31.48
C ALA A 232 -10.32 21.81 -32.22
N THR A 233 -11.36 22.39 -32.83
CA THR A 233 -11.27 23.66 -33.55
C THR A 233 -11.10 24.84 -32.58
N HIS A 234 -11.77 24.81 -31.43
CA HIS A 234 -11.80 25.95 -30.52
C HIS A 234 -10.67 25.95 -29.49
N TYR A 235 -10.38 24.80 -28.88
CA TYR A 235 -9.37 24.64 -27.83
C TYR A 235 -8.06 24.04 -28.36
N GLY A 236 -8.00 23.65 -29.64
CA GLY A 236 -6.82 23.01 -30.23
C GLY A 236 -6.68 21.53 -29.89
N ASN A 237 -7.58 20.98 -29.07
CA ASN A 237 -7.61 19.57 -28.69
C ASN A 237 -9.05 19.07 -28.64
N ALA A 238 -9.29 17.87 -29.18
CA ALA A 238 -10.62 17.25 -29.22
C ALA A 238 -11.11 16.79 -27.84
N ASP A 239 -10.19 16.71 -26.88
CA ASP A 239 -10.43 16.33 -25.50
C ASP A 239 -10.29 17.56 -24.60
N ILE A 240 -11.39 17.94 -23.96
CA ILE A 240 -11.45 19.17 -23.17
C ILE A 240 -10.48 19.15 -21.97
N LEU A 241 -10.26 18.00 -21.33
CA LEU A 241 -9.30 17.89 -20.22
C LEU A 241 -7.86 17.96 -20.72
N ALA A 242 -7.56 17.32 -21.86
CA ALA A 242 -6.25 17.44 -22.49
C ALA A 242 -5.97 18.89 -22.90
N SER A 243 -6.98 19.62 -23.39
CA SER A 243 -6.84 21.05 -23.73
C SER A 243 -6.47 21.93 -22.52
N PHE A 244 -6.89 21.54 -21.31
CA PHE A 244 -6.52 22.25 -20.08
C PHE A 244 -5.08 21.93 -19.66
N ILE A 245 -4.65 20.69 -19.86
CA ILE A 245 -3.27 20.23 -19.61
C ILE A 245 -2.29 20.91 -20.59
N ASP A 246 -2.67 21.03 -21.87
CA ASP A 246 -1.84 21.63 -22.93
C ASP A 246 -1.43 23.08 -22.63
N GLN A 247 -2.25 23.82 -21.88
CA GLN A 247 -2.02 25.22 -21.53
C GLN A 247 -0.89 25.44 -20.52
N VAL A 248 -0.47 24.41 -19.78
CA VAL A 248 0.53 24.55 -18.72
C VAL A 248 1.91 24.81 -19.31
N ASP A 249 2.59 25.88 -18.87
CA ASP A 249 3.98 26.14 -19.28
C ASP A 249 4.98 25.52 -18.29
N CYS A 250 5.54 24.37 -18.67
CA CYS A 250 6.47 23.63 -17.83
C CYS A 250 7.83 24.34 -17.65
N ARG A 251 8.20 25.25 -18.55
CA ARG A 251 9.44 26.05 -18.42
C ARG A 251 9.36 27.07 -17.29
N GLN A 252 8.15 27.34 -16.79
CA GLN A 252 7.85 28.37 -15.80
C GLN A 252 7.21 27.78 -14.53
N ASP A 253 7.82 26.73 -13.96
CA ASP A 253 7.36 26.05 -12.73
C ASP A 253 5.94 25.44 -12.88
N GLY A 254 5.71 24.79 -14.02
CA GLY A 254 4.44 24.15 -14.35
C GLY A 254 4.13 22.95 -13.45
N LYS A 255 2.90 22.90 -12.91
CA LYS A 255 2.41 21.85 -12.01
C LYS A 255 1.02 21.37 -12.42
N ILE A 256 0.82 20.07 -12.37
CA ILE A 256 -0.43 19.40 -12.71
C ILE A 256 -0.78 18.41 -11.60
N ARG A 257 -1.99 18.51 -11.03
CA ARG A 257 -2.49 17.58 -10.01
C ARG A 257 -3.84 17.02 -10.40
N ILE A 258 -4.01 15.71 -10.31
CA ILE A 258 -5.20 15.01 -10.78
C ILE A 258 -5.86 14.27 -9.62
N ALA A 259 -7.14 14.52 -9.35
CA ALA A 259 -7.97 13.63 -8.54
C ALA A 259 -8.98 12.94 -9.45
N ALA A 260 -8.90 11.61 -9.54
CA ALA A 260 -9.74 10.81 -10.43
C ALA A 260 -10.41 9.65 -9.69
N ALA A 261 -11.74 9.65 -9.70
CA ALA A 261 -12.55 8.53 -9.20
C ALA A 261 -12.53 7.34 -10.17
N GLU A 262 -12.48 7.61 -11.47
CA GLU A 262 -12.29 6.63 -12.54
C GLU A 262 -11.45 7.27 -13.65
N LEU A 263 -10.58 6.45 -14.24
CA LEU A 263 -9.61 6.85 -15.26
C LEU A 263 -9.50 5.76 -16.32
N ASP A 264 -9.92 6.08 -17.55
CA ASP A 264 -9.78 5.16 -18.68
C ASP A 264 -8.33 5.09 -19.16
N GLN A 265 -7.91 3.93 -19.65
CA GLN A 265 -6.60 3.69 -20.26
C GLN A 265 -6.35 4.49 -21.55
N ARG A 266 -5.08 4.56 -21.98
CA ARG A 266 -4.62 5.31 -23.15
C ARG A 266 -5.33 4.92 -24.45
N SER A 267 -5.65 3.65 -24.66
CA SER A 267 -6.38 3.23 -25.87
C SER A 267 -7.81 3.76 -25.96
N THR A 268 -8.38 4.26 -24.85
CA THR A 268 -9.75 4.82 -24.78
C THR A 268 -9.75 6.36 -24.76
N ARG A 269 -8.78 6.99 -24.07
CA ARG A 269 -8.63 8.46 -23.96
C ARG A 269 -7.20 8.91 -24.35
N PRO A 270 -6.73 8.67 -25.58
CA PRO A 270 -5.31 8.85 -25.95
C PRO A 270 -4.80 10.29 -25.74
N ALA A 271 -5.61 11.29 -26.11
CA ALA A 271 -5.23 12.70 -26.03
C ALA A 271 -4.83 13.16 -24.61
N VAL A 272 -5.45 12.60 -23.56
CA VAL A 272 -5.10 12.90 -22.16
C VAL A 272 -3.66 12.44 -21.88
N TYR A 273 -3.34 11.20 -22.23
CA TYR A 273 -2.02 10.64 -21.95
C TYR A 273 -0.93 11.25 -22.84
N GLU A 274 -1.26 11.63 -24.07
CA GLU A 274 -0.34 12.37 -24.96
C GLU A 274 0.00 13.75 -24.39
N ALA A 275 -1.00 14.47 -23.87
CA ALA A 275 -0.80 15.76 -23.21
C ALA A 275 0.04 15.62 -21.93
N LEU A 276 -0.27 14.62 -21.08
CA LEU A 276 0.50 14.36 -19.86
C LEU A 276 1.95 13.96 -20.14
N GLU A 277 2.19 13.07 -21.11
CA GLU A 277 3.53 12.66 -21.53
C GLU A 277 4.33 13.85 -22.07
N THR A 278 3.70 14.71 -22.87
CA THR A 278 4.30 15.94 -23.39
C THR A 278 4.71 16.85 -22.23
N LYS A 279 3.79 17.16 -21.31
CA LYS A 279 4.07 18.05 -20.18
C LYS A 279 5.12 17.49 -19.21
N ARG A 280 5.10 16.18 -18.97
CA ARG A 280 6.14 15.50 -18.18
C ARG A 280 7.51 15.64 -18.83
N THR A 281 7.58 15.46 -20.15
CA THR A 281 8.83 15.62 -20.94
C THR A 281 9.32 17.07 -20.96
N GLU A 282 8.40 18.04 -20.98
CA GLU A 282 8.70 19.48 -20.89
C GLU A 282 9.15 19.92 -19.48
N GLY A 283 9.06 19.04 -18.47
CA GLY A 283 9.55 19.27 -17.12
C GLY A 283 8.50 19.69 -16.09
N CYS A 284 7.20 19.57 -16.39
CA CYS A 284 6.15 19.84 -15.40
C CYS A 284 6.21 18.81 -14.27
N ALA A 285 5.93 19.25 -13.04
CA ALA A 285 5.65 18.33 -11.94
C ALA A 285 4.21 17.84 -12.06
N ILE A 286 4.02 16.54 -12.27
CA ILE A 286 2.71 15.91 -12.45
C ILE A 286 2.50 14.87 -11.35
N GLU A 287 1.34 14.85 -10.72
CA GLU A 287 0.96 13.86 -9.71
C GLU A 287 -0.55 13.59 -9.71
N ALA A 288 -0.96 12.41 -9.27
CA ALA A 288 -2.36 12.00 -9.26
C ALA A 288 -2.77 11.30 -7.96
N ASN A 289 -3.94 11.65 -7.40
CA ASN A 289 -4.68 10.85 -6.44
C ASN A 289 -5.78 10.10 -7.18
N VAL A 290 -5.77 8.78 -7.10
CA VAL A 290 -6.68 7.94 -7.89
C VAL A 290 -7.43 6.96 -7.00
N ARG A 291 -8.61 6.55 -7.44
CA ARG A 291 -9.26 5.37 -6.86
C ARG A 291 -8.47 4.12 -7.27
N ASP A 292 -8.12 3.30 -6.29
CA ASP A 292 -7.50 1.98 -6.54
C ASP A 292 -8.58 0.90 -6.70
N LEU A 293 -8.61 0.27 -7.88
CA LEU A 293 -9.51 -0.80 -8.31
C LEU A 293 -8.77 -2.12 -8.63
N SER A 294 -7.57 -2.33 -8.08
CA SER A 294 -6.68 -3.46 -8.37
C SER A 294 -7.34 -4.85 -8.21
N ASP A 295 -8.32 -5.00 -7.31
CA ASP A 295 -9.04 -6.28 -7.12
C ASP A 295 -10.02 -6.65 -8.25
N GLY A 296 -10.35 -5.70 -9.12
CA GLY A 296 -11.37 -5.85 -10.17
C GLY A 296 -10.84 -5.70 -11.60
N GLY A 297 -9.52 -5.57 -11.79
CA GLY A 297 -8.91 -5.32 -13.11
C GLY A 297 -9.24 -3.95 -13.72
N GLY A 298 -9.59 -2.97 -12.88
CA GLY A 298 -10.05 -1.63 -13.30
C GLY A 298 -8.98 -0.54 -13.29
N ASN A 299 -7.72 -0.87 -13.05
CA ASN A 299 -6.63 0.11 -12.87
C ASN A 299 -5.86 0.47 -14.14
N ASN A 300 -6.29 0.02 -15.32
CA ASN A 300 -5.51 0.20 -16.56
C ASN A 300 -5.09 1.65 -16.81
N GLY A 301 -5.91 2.65 -16.46
CA GLY A 301 -5.51 4.06 -16.57
C GLY A 301 -4.48 4.51 -15.52
N VAL A 302 -4.54 3.95 -14.31
CA VAL A 302 -3.54 4.17 -13.25
C VAL A 302 -2.20 3.55 -13.66
N ASP A 303 -2.23 2.35 -14.24
CA ASP A 303 -1.03 1.65 -14.73
C ASP A 303 -0.35 2.43 -15.86
N GLU A 304 -1.14 3.06 -16.75
CA GLU A 304 -0.63 3.94 -17.80
C GLU A 304 0.03 5.22 -17.23
N LEU A 305 -0.51 5.81 -16.16
CA LEU A 305 0.16 6.92 -15.47
C LEU A 305 1.51 6.48 -14.88
N ALA A 306 1.55 5.30 -14.25
CA ALA A 306 2.79 4.73 -13.72
C ALA A 306 3.81 4.45 -14.83
N GLY A 307 3.36 3.93 -15.98
CA GLY A 307 4.19 3.71 -17.17
C GLY A 307 4.78 5.00 -17.77
N LEU A 308 4.16 6.16 -17.51
CA LEU A 308 4.68 7.48 -17.88
C LEU A 308 5.62 8.10 -16.82
N ASP A 309 5.95 7.35 -15.76
CA ASP A 309 6.64 7.82 -14.54
C ASP A 309 5.91 9.00 -13.85
N ILE A 310 4.59 9.03 -13.91
CA ILE A 310 3.78 10.00 -13.16
C ILE A 310 3.39 9.36 -11.82
N PRO A 311 3.80 9.94 -10.67
CA PRO A 311 3.38 9.45 -9.37
C PRO A 311 1.85 9.41 -9.24
N ALA A 312 1.31 8.20 -9.06
CA ALA A 312 -0.10 7.95 -8.81
C ALA A 312 -0.29 7.35 -7.42
N TYR A 313 -1.09 8.01 -6.60
CA TYR A 313 -1.36 7.69 -5.21
C TYR A 313 -2.77 7.07 -5.13
N GLY A 314 -2.82 5.74 -5.02
CA GLY A 314 -4.07 4.97 -4.99
C GLY A 314 -4.73 4.96 -3.62
N ASN A 315 -5.84 5.69 -3.44
CA ASN A 315 -6.65 5.60 -2.23
C ASN A 315 -7.53 4.34 -2.30
N ARG A 316 -7.04 3.28 -1.66
CA ARG A 316 -7.74 2.00 -1.55
C ARG A 316 -8.78 2.03 -0.41
N PRO A 317 -9.92 1.34 -0.56
CA PRO A 317 -10.77 1.08 0.60
C PRO A 317 -10.05 0.14 1.55
N GLY A 318 -9.91 0.55 2.80
CA GLY A 318 -9.18 -0.19 3.81
C GLY A 318 -9.79 -1.56 4.06
N GLY A 319 -8.97 -2.57 3.83
CA GLY A 319 -9.02 -3.84 4.55
C GLY A 319 -10.21 -4.76 4.27
N CYS A 320 -11.20 -4.40 3.46
CA CYS A 320 -12.27 -5.33 3.14
C CYS A 320 -11.90 -6.22 1.94
N ARG A 321 -11.35 -7.41 2.20
CA ARG A 321 -11.66 -8.60 1.37
C ARG A 321 -13.13 -9.05 1.53
N TYR A 322 -13.90 -8.45 2.44
CA TYR A 322 -15.30 -8.80 2.72
C TYR A 322 -16.32 -7.83 2.11
N LYS A 323 -17.10 -8.33 1.13
CA LYS A 323 -18.54 -8.05 1.04
C LYS A 323 -19.23 -8.86 2.13
N ALA A 324 -19.45 -8.30 3.31
CA ALA A 324 -20.19 -9.01 4.38
C ALA A 324 -21.67 -9.21 4.00
N THR A 325 -22.22 -8.39 3.10
CA THR A 325 -23.51 -8.58 2.44
C THR A 325 -23.53 -7.84 1.11
N ALA A 326 -24.41 -8.23 0.19
CA ALA A 326 -24.63 -7.56 -1.11
C ALA A 326 -25.06 -6.07 -1.03
N THR A 327 -25.14 -5.49 0.17
CA THR A 327 -25.65 -4.13 0.42
C THR A 327 -24.64 -3.18 1.09
N SER A 328 -23.42 -3.60 1.39
CA SER A 328 -22.36 -2.72 1.89
C SER A 328 -21.33 -2.44 0.80
N SER A 329 -21.28 -1.19 0.31
CA SER A 329 -20.26 -0.75 -0.64
C SER A 329 -18.92 -0.56 0.09
N CYS A 330 -17.89 -1.27 -0.36
CA CYS A 330 -16.51 -1.12 0.10
C CYS A 330 -15.88 0.16 -0.45
N ASN A 331 -16.59 1.28 -0.52
CA ASN A 331 -16.05 2.49 -1.12
C ASN A 331 -15.42 3.44 -0.08
N ARG A 332 -15.44 3.06 1.21
CA ARG A 332 -14.99 3.97 2.27
C ARG A 332 -13.50 4.28 2.17
N GLY A 333 -13.14 5.55 2.20
CA GLY A 333 -11.77 6.03 2.06
C GLY A 333 -11.23 6.05 0.63
N THR A 334 -12.04 5.70 -0.37
CA THR A 334 -11.63 5.80 -1.78
C THR A 334 -11.76 7.22 -2.30
N VAL A 335 -10.94 7.57 -3.29
CA VAL A 335 -11.12 8.82 -4.05
C VAL A 335 -12.42 8.73 -4.84
N HIS A 336 -13.29 9.69 -4.59
CA HIS A 336 -14.44 10.02 -5.44
C HIS A 336 -14.44 11.51 -5.82
N SER A 337 -13.42 12.26 -5.39
CA SER A 337 -13.14 13.62 -5.84
C SER A 337 -12.71 13.59 -7.30
N LYS A 338 -13.11 14.63 -8.03
CA LYS A 338 -12.94 14.73 -9.47
C LYS A 338 -12.46 16.13 -9.77
N TYR A 339 -11.15 16.29 -9.89
CA TYR A 339 -10.58 17.58 -10.22
C TYR A 339 -9.22 17.50 -10.92
N LEU A 340 -8.92 18.54 -11.69
CA LEU A 340 -7.62 18.85 -12.27
C LEU A 340 -7.18 20.21 -11.70
N LEU A 341 -5.96 20.28 -11.19
CA LEU A 341 -5.33 21.53 -10.79
C LEU A 341 -4.17 21.80 -11.73
N THR A 342 -4.13 23.00 -12.33
CA THR A 342 -2.99 23.44 -13.13
C THR A 342 -2.43 24.74 -12.59
N GLU A 343 -1.11 24.85 -12.59
CA GLU A 343 -0.41 26.06 -12.12
C GLU A 343 0.88 26.27 -12.91
N TRP A 344 1.19 27.52 -13.25
CA TRP A 344 2.48 27.95 -13.81
C TRP A 344 2.66 29.46 -13.64
N LYS A 345 3.84 29.98 -13.97
CA LYS A 345 4.11 31.42 -13.99
C LYS A 345 4.15 31.96 -15.41
N LYS A 346 3.62 33.17 -15.61
CA LYS A 346 3.88 33.94 -16.84
C LYS A 346 5.27 34.55 -16.80
N ASP A 347 5.76 35.01 -17.95
CA ASP A 347 7.07 35.68 -18.08
C ASP A 347 7.21 36.92 -17.18
N ASP A 348 6.10 37.58 -16.84
CA ASP A 348 6.06 38.72 -15.93
C ASP A 348 6.04 38.34 -14.43
N GLY A 349 6.09 37.04 -14.13
CA GLY A 349 6.04 36.48 -12.78
C GLY A 349 4.64 36.27 -12.23
N THR A 350 3.57 36.62 -12.98
CA THR A 350 2.19 36.39 -12.55
C THR A 350 1.89 34.90 -12.45
N GLN A 351 1.37 34.47 -11.30
CA GLN A 351 0.93 33.09 -11.10
C GLN A 351 -0.40 32.85 -11.82
N VAL A 352 -0.48 31.79 -12.61
CA VAL A 352 -1.72 31.27 -13.19
C VAL A 352 -2.09 30.01 -12.43
N GLN A 353 -3.34 29.92 -11.98
CA GLN A 353 -3.86 28.85 -11.15
C GLN A 353 -5.29 28.55 -11.56
N HIS A 354 -5.56 27.30 -11.93
CA HIS A 354 -6.90 26.84 -12.29
C HIS A 354 -7.29 25.62 -11.47
N VAL A 355 -8.53 25.65 -10.97
CA VAL A 355 -9.21 24.48 -10.43
C VAL A 355 -10.28 24.06 -11.42
N TYR A 356 -10.22 22.85 -11.94
CA TYR A 356 -11.30 22.24 -12.71
C TYR A 356 -11.93 21.15 -11.85
N THR A 357 -13.21 21.22 -11.53
CA THR A 357 -13.87 20.20 -10.70
C THR A 357 -15.33 20.01 -11.07
N GLY A 358 -15.92 18.86 -10.80
CA GLY A 358 -17.35 18.66 -11.00
C GLY A 358 -17.75 17.20 -10.90
N SER A 359 -18.66 16.78 -11.76
CA SER A 359 -19.20 15.43 -11.75
C SER A 359 -18.43 14.41 -12.58
N HIS A 360 -17.61 14.90 -13.52
CA HIS A 360 -16.95 14.14 -14.59
C HIS A 360 -15.87 13.16 -14.11
N ASN A 361 -15.94 11.93 -14.61
CA ASN A 361 -14.80 11.01 -14.57
C ASN A 361 -13.86 11.28 -15.75
N TRP A 362 -12.68 10.67 -15.71
CA TRP A 362 -11.69 10.74 -16.79
C TRP A 362 -11.91 9.61 -17.80
N THR A 363 -13.17 9.43 -18.22
CA THR A 363 -13.61 8.32 -19.07
C THR A 363 -14.16 8.81 -20.41
N ALA A 364 -14.14 7.98 -21.46
CA ALA A 364 -14.74 8.32 -22.75
C ALA A 364 -16.23 8.66 -22.62
N GLY A 365 -16.95 7.99 -21.71
CA GLY A 365 -18.36 8.27 -21.44
C GLY A 365 -18.58 9.69 -20.92
N SER A 366 -17.80 10.13 -19.93
CA SER A 366 -17.91 11.50 -19.38
C SER A 366 -17.57 12.60 -20.39
N LEU A 367 -16.84 12.30 -21.47
CA LEU A 367 -16.59 13.25 -22.57
C LEU A 367 -17.73 13.22 -23.60
N LYS A 368 -18.19 12.04 -24.02
CA LYS A 368 -18.94 11.87 -25.27
C LYS A 368 -20.42 11.55 -25.10
N THR A 369 -20.83 10.97 -23.98
CA THR A 369 -22.16 10.35 -23.86
C THR A 369 -22.91 10.75 -22.60
N ASN A 370 -22.23 10.98 -21.48
CA ASN A 370 -22.89 11.28 -20.22
C ASN A 370 -23.18 12.78 -20.09
N ASP A 371 -24.28 13.10 -19.40
CA ASP A 371 -24.49 14.47 -18.94
C ASP A 371 -23.52 14.71 -17.77
N GLU A 372 -22.59 15.64 -17.94
CA GLU A 372 -21.57 15.94 -16.93
C GLU A 372 -21.32 17.43 -16.86
N THR A 373 -20.79 17.87 -15.71
CA THR A 373 -20.31 19.23 -15.51
C THR A 373 -18.84 19.26 -15.09
N ILE A 374 -18.09 20.17 -15.69
CA ILE A 374 -16.75 20.62 -15.27
C ILE A 374 -16.84 22.10 -14.93
N LEU A 375 -16.43 22.51 -13.73
CA LEU A 375 -16.38 23.90 -13.28
C LEU A 375 -14.90 24.33 -13.17
N ARG A 376 -14.48 25.29 -13.99
CA ARG A 376 -13.20 25.99 -13.87
C ARG A 376 -13.34 27.17 -12.92
N ILE A 377 -12.39 27.33 -12.00
CA ILE A 377 -12.32 28.45 -11.04
C ILE A 377 -10.90 29.01 -11.04
N ASP A 378 -10.80 30.32 -11.23
CA ASP A 378 -9.55 31.10 -11.24
C ASP A 378 -9.49 31.98 -9.98
N ASP A 379 -9.43 31.33 -8.81
CA ASP A 379 -9.28 32.01 -7.52
C ASP A 379 -8.13 31.36 -6.75
N ALA A 380 -7.15 32.17 -6.34
CA ALA A 380 -5.96 31.67 -5.68
C ALA A 380 -6.27 30.99 -4.34
N GLY A 381 -7.23 31.52 -3.56
CA GLY A 381 -7.61 30.91 -2.28
C GLY A 381 -8.30 29.57 -2.47
N THR A 382 -9.19 29.46 -3.48
CA THR A 382 -9.79 28.18 -3.88
C THR A 382 -8.74 27.21 -4.40
N TYR A 383 -7.81 27.65 -5.26
CA TYR A 383 -6.72 26.80 -5.74
C TYR A 383 -5.89 26.23 -4.58
N GLN A 384 -5.48 27.07 -3.64
CA GLN A 384 -4.72 26.61 -2.47
C GLN A 384 -5.54 25.66 -1.58
N ALA A 385 -6.85 25.87 -1.46
CA ALA A 385 -7.73 24.93 -0.75
C ALA A 385 -7.76 23.55 -1.42
N PHE A 386 -7.83 23.50 -2.76
CA PHE A 386 -7.76 22.25 -3.50
C PHE A 386 -6.37 21.60 -3.46
N VAL A 387 -5.28 22.37 -3.47
CA VAL A 387 -3.92 21.83 -3.26
C VAL A 387 -3.79 21.25 -1.85
N ALA A 388 -4.31 21.94 -0.82
CA ALA A 388 -4.33 21.43 0.54
C ALA A 388 -5.15 20.14 0.63
N ASN A 389 -6.32 20.09 -0.01
CA ASN A 389 -7.12 18.89 -0.12
C ASN A 389 -6.37 17.76 -0.84
N PHE A 390 -5.73 18.04 -1.98
CA PHE A 390 -4.95 17.07 -2.74
C PHE A 390 -3.84 16.47 -1.89
N ASN A 391 -3.05 17.31 -1.22
CA ASN A 391 -1.96 16.85 -0.35
C ASN A 391 -2.48 16.02 0.83
N LYS A 392 -3.64 16.38 1.38
CA LYS A 392 -4.28 15.64 2.47
C LYS A 392 -4.85 14.31 1.98
N ALA A 393 -5.52 14.28 0.83
CA ALA A 393 -6.01 13.05 0.20
C ALA A 393 -4.87 12.11 -0.19
N ARG A 394 -3.75 12.66 -0.69
CA ARG A 394 -2.49 11.94 -0.92
C ARG A 394 -1.97 11.32 0.38
N ALA A 395 -1.98 12.08 1.47
CA ALA A 395 -1.62 11.57 2.80
C ALA A 395 -2.67 10.62 3.42
N LEU A 396 -3.86 10.49 2.82
CA LEU A 396 -4.90 9.52 3.20
C LEU A 396 -4.85 8.26 2.35
N VAL A 397 -4.04 8.20 1.28
CA VAL A 397 -3.67 6.91 0.71
C VAL A 397 -3.23 6.05 1.87
N THR A 398 -3.67 4.80 1.92
CA THR A 398 -3.22 3.85 2.93
C THR A 398 -1.73 3.53 2.70
N ASP A 399 -0.87 4.53 2.86
CA ASP A 399 0.26 4.42 3.75
C ASP A 399 -0.31 4.11 5.14
N ILE A 400 -0.19 2.84 5.49
CA ILE A 400 0.46 2.41 6.73
C ILE A 400 0.46 3.55 7.78
N ASP A 401 -0.51 3.53 8.69
CA ASP A 401 -0.68 4.44 9.83
C ASP A 401 0.66 5.01 10.35
N ALA A 402 0.99 6.26 9.98
CA ALA A 402 2.27 6.89 10.33
C ALA A 402 2.43 7.13 11.85
N THR A 403 1.32 7.16 12.60
CA THR A 403 1.33 7.17 14.07
C THR A 403 1.65 5.81 14.68
N LYS A 404 1.56 4.73 13.88
CA LYS A 404 1.83 3.33 14.25
C LYS A 404 3.09 2.75 13.59
N TYR A 405 3.59 3.35 12.50
CA TYR A 405 4.69 2.80 11.69
C TYR A 405 5.74 3.85 11.25
N GLY A 406 5.51 5.16 11.45
CA GLY A 406 6.43 6.25 11.08
C GLY A 406 6.17 6.91 9.73
N SER A 407 6.52 8.20 9.59
CA SER A 407 6.25 9.07 8.42
C SER A 407 7.20 8.88 7.25
N THR A 408 6.73 8.95 6.00
CA THR A 408 7.37 9.37 4.70
C THR A 408 8.82 8.96 4.36
N SER A 409 9.55 8.29 5.23
CA SER A 409 10.85 7.66 4.98
C SER A 409 10.67 6.22 4.54
N GLN A 410 9.49 5.63 4.73
CA GLN A 410 9.26 4.24 4.36
C GLN A 410 9.35 4.07 2.84
N HIS A 411 10.28 3.24 2.40
CA HIS A 411 10.50 2.96 0.99
C HIS A 411 9.79 1.66 0.63
N TYR A 412 8.90 1.73 -0.34
CA TYR A 412 8.34 0.56 -1.02
C TYR A 412 8.92 0.53 -2.44
N SER A 413 9.71 -0.49 -2.75
CA SER A 413 10.37 -0.59 -4.05
C SER A 413 10.30 -1.99 -4.63
N ARG A 414 10.08 -2.06 -5.93
CA ARG A 414 10.37 -3.26 -6.72
C ARG A 414 11.88 -3.50 -6.70
N VAL A 415 12.30 -4.70 -6.32
CA VAL A 415 13.71 -5.07 -6.22
C VAL A 415 14.23 -5.43 -7.60
N ASN A 416 13.52 -6.24 -8.37
CA ASN A 416 13.90 -6.57 -9.73
C ASN A 416 13.57 -5.44 -10.71
N VAL A 417 14.43 -5.22 -11.70
CA VAL A 417 14.31 -4.17 -12.72
C VAL A 417 13.56 -4.70 -13.96
N LYS A 418 13.66 -5.99 -14.28
CA LYS A 418 12.91 -6.64 -15.38
C LYS A 418 11.71 -7.42 -14.85
N ALA A 419 10.61 -7.42 -15.60
CA ALA A 419 9.37 -8.15 -15.26
C ALA A 419 9.26 -9.55 -15.88
N ASN A 420 10.34 -10.02 -16.52
CA ASN A 420 10.32 -11.30 -17.21
C ASN A 420 10.86 -12.40 -16.29
N GLY A 421 10.11 -13.49 -16.17
CA GLY A 421 10.46 -14.65 -15.36
C GLY A 421 9.88 -14.58 -13.95
N ASP A 422 9.96 -15.70 -13.23
CA ASP A 422 9.37 -15.84 -11.90
C ASP A 422 10.46 -15.71 -10.82
N GLN A 423 10.28 -14.80 -9.86
CA GLN A 423 11.26 -14.55 -8.80
C GLN A 423 10.87 -15.22 -7.47
N HIS A 424 11.82 -15.89 -6.84
CA HIS A 424 11.58 -16.66 -5.60
C HIS A 424 12.75 -16.58 -4.61
N TYR A 425 12.48 -17.11 -3.41
CA TYR A 425 13.49 -17.43 -2.39
C TYR A 425 14.44 -16.28 -2.12
N SER A 426 13.88 -15.15 -1.71
CA SER A 426 14.70 -14.00 -1.38
C SER A 426 15.28 -14.05 0.03
N ALA A 427 16.44 -13.44 0.18
CA ALA A 427 17.00 -13.10 1.47
C ALA A 427 17.32 -11.61 1.53
N VAL A 428 17.30 -11.04 2.73
CA VAL A 428 17.67 -9.65 2.99
C VAL A 428 18.56 -9.56 4.20
N ALA A 429 19.60 -8.74 4.12
CA ALA A 429 20.42 -8.38 5.26
C ALA A 429 20.70 -6.89 5.27
N SER A 430 20.90 -6.35 6.47
CA SER A 430 21.27 -4.95 6.66
C SER A 430 22.48 -4.84 7.57
N GLY A 431 23.36 -3.89 7.28
CA GLY A 431 24.54 -3.58 8.07
C GLY A 431 24.84 -2.08 8.06
N GLY A 432 25.84 -1.68 8.85
CA GLY A 432 26.30 -0.30 8.92
C GLY A 432 25.78 0.47 10.13
N THR A 433 26.64 1.35 10.64
CA THR A 433 26.43 2.07 11.91
C THR A 433 25.92 3.49 11.70
N SER A 434 26.42 4.19 10.67
CA SER A 434 26.02 5.57 10.35
C SER A 434 25.06 5.67 9.17
N ALA A 435 25.29 4.83 8.14
CA ALA A 435 24.40 4.65 7.00
C ALA A 435 24.00 3.18 6.98
N VAL A 436 22.73 2.90 6.71
CA VAL A 436 22.23 1.52 6.63
C VAL A 436 22.40 1.04 5.21
N TYR A 437 23.18 -0.01 5.02
CA TYR A 437 23.28 -0.73 3.77
C TYR A 437 22.37 -1.94 3.83
N THR A 438 21.51 -2.11 2.83
CA THR A 438 20.61 -3.26 2.72
C THR A 438 20.89 -3.99 1.42
N ALA A 439 21.05 -5.30 1.48
CA ALA A 439 21.20 -6.15 0.30
C ALA A 439 20.00 -7.08 0.22
N VAL A 440 19.39 -7.19 -0.96
CA VAL A 440 18.36 -8.18 -1.27
C VAL A 440 18.89 -9.08 -2.36
N VAL A 441 18.83 -10.39 -2.14
CA VAL A 441 19.15 -11.43 -3.13
C VAL A 441 17.92 -12.26 -3.43
N TYR A 442 17.83 -12.81 -4.64
CA TYR A 442 16.72 -13.66 -5.06
C TYR A 442 17.11 -14.57 -6.21
N GLU A 443 16.34 -15.64 -6.38
CA GLU A 443 16.39 -16.51 -7.55
C GLU A 443 15.50 -15.93 -8.65
N GLN A 444 15.97 -15.95 -9.89
CA GLN A 444 15.17 -15.68 -11.08
C GLN A 444 15.24 -16.89 -12.01
N GLY A 445 14.08 -17.44 -12.37
CA GLY A 445 13.99 -18.48 -13.37
C GLY A 445 12.78 -18.29 -14.27
N ASP A 446 13.00 -18.31 -15.59
CA ASP A 446 11.96 -18.75 -16.50
C ASP A 446 11.89 -20.26 -16.30
N ARG A 447 10.82 -20.80 -15.71
CA ARG A 447 10.63 -22.26 -15.55
C ARG A 447 10.58 -22.92 -16.94
N HIS A 448 11.75 -23.13 -17.55
CA HIS A 448 11.91 -23.51 -18.96
C HIS A 448 11.45 -24.94 -19.23
N ASP A 449 11.27 -25.75 -18.19
CA ASP A 449 10.63 -27.06 -18.24
C ASP A 449 9.47 -27.12 -17.24
N ALA A 450 8.26 -27.43 -17.74
CA ALA A 450 7.09 -27.65 -16.88
C ALA A 450 7.21 -28.93 -16.02
N SER A 451 8.19 -29.80 -16.31
CA SER A 451 8.44 -31.05 -15.60
C SER A 451 9.56 -30.97 -14.54
N ASP A 452 10.40 -29.94 -14.56
CA ASP A 452 11.45 -29.71 -13.56
C ASP A 452 11.62 -28.20 -13.31
N THR A 453 10.97 -27.71 -12.25
CA THR A 453 10.83 -26.28 -11.94
C THR A 453 12.12 -25.62 -11.43
N GLU A 454 13.19 -26.39 -11.33
CA GLU A 454 14.42 -26.03 -10.63
C GLU A 454 15.60 -25.71 -11.57
N LEU A 455 15.45 -25.99 -12.87
CA LEU A 455 16.46 -25.78 -13.91
C LEU A 455 16.45 -24.35 -14.47
N GLY A 456 17.63 -23.85 -14.85
CA GLY A 456 17.80 -22.54 -15.50
C GLY A 456 17.55 -21.35 -14.57
N THR A 457 17.79 -21.53 -13.27
CA THR A 457 17.61 -20.52 -12.22
C THR A 457 18.90 -19.77 -11.95
N ASP A 458 18.85 -18.44 -11.98
CA ASP A 458 19.98 -17.54 -11.73
C ASP A 458 19.80 -16.77 -10.42
N VAL A 459 20.93 -16.34 -9.83
CA VAL A 459 20.95 -15.56 -8.58
C VAL A 459 21.28 -14.10 -8.88
N TYR A 460 20.41 -13.21 -8.41
CA TYR A 460 20.56 -11.77 -8.54
C TYR A 460 20.70 -11.09 -7.17
N ILE A 461 21.31 -9.91 -7.18
CA ILE A 461 21.40 -9.02 -6.01
C ILE A 461 20.98 -7.60 -6.39
N ARG A 462 20.37 -6.88 -5.44
CA ARG A 462 20.27 -5.43 -5.45
C ARG A 462 20.64 -4.85 -4.08
N MET A 463 21.43 -3.77 -4.10
CA MET A 463 21.87 -3.11 -2.87
C MET A 463 21.34 -1.70 -2.75
N TYR A 464 21.07 -1.30 -1.52
CA TYR A 464 20.49 -0.03 -1.13
C TYR A 464 21.38 0.62 -0.07
N LYS A 465 21.40 1.95 -0.07
CA LYS A 465 21.92 2.76 1.03
C LYS A 465 20.81 3.67 1.51
N ASP A 466 20.44 3.48 2.77
CA ASP A 466 19.36 4.21 3.42
C ASP A 466 18.05 4.18 2.61
N GLY A 467 17.74 3.04 1.98
CA GLY A 467 16.53 2.82 1.17
C GLY A 467 16.63 3.26 -0.28
N VAL A 468 17.73 3.91 -0.66
CA VAL A 468 17.99 4.32 -2.03
C VAL A 468 18.84 3.27 -2.74
N PRO A 469 18.44 2.74 -3.91
CA PRO A 469 19.27 1.82 -4.68
C PRO A 469 20.65 2.42 -5.00
N LEU A 470 21.71 1.67 -4.77
CA LEU A 470 23.07 2.06 -5.14
C LEU A 470 23.32 1.91 -6.65
N TRP A 471 22.64 0.93 -7.26
CA TRP A 471 22.74 0.55 -8.67
C TRP A 471 21.57 -0.38 -9.06
N ASP A 472 21.43 -0.64 -10.37
CA ASP A 472 20.50 -1.64 -10.92
C ASP A 472 20.96 -3.07 -10.62
N GLU A 473 20.03 -4.01 -10.56
CA GLU A 473 20.29 -5.43 -10.22
C GLU A 473 21.51 -6.04 -10.93
N GLN A 474 22.26 -6.88 -10.22
CA GLN A 474 23.43 -7.59 -10.76
C GLN A 474 23.21 -9.11 -10.73
N LEU A 475 23.54 -9.77 -11.83
CA LEU A 475 23.60 -11.24 -11.94
C LEU A 475 24.90 -11.76 -11.28
N LEU A 476 24.79 -12.73 -10.37
CA LEU A 476 25.92 -13.32 -9.64
C LEU A 476 26.36 -14.69 -10.16
N SER A 477 25.45 -15.45 -10.76
CA SER A 477 25.61 -16.89 -11.05
C SER A 477 25.99 -17.22 -12.49
N ASN A 478 26.81 -16.37 -13.12
CA ASN A 478 27.11 -16.38 -14.56
C ASN A 478 27.93 -17.57 -15.13
N SER A 479 27.81 -18.79 -14.60
CA SER A 479 28.68 -19.93 -14.90
C SER A 479 28.02 -21.17 -15.53
N GLY A 480 26.69 -21.22 -15.68
CA GLY A 480 25.98 -22.37 -16.28
C GLY A 480 26.11 -22.45 -17.82
N THR A 481 26.15 -23.66 -18.39
CA THR A 481 26.08 -23.87 -19.85
C THR A 481 25.05 -24.95 -20.20
N GLY A 482 24.25 -24.75 -21.24
CA GLY A 482 23.16 -25.67 -21.61
C GLY A 482 21.83 -25.35 -20.89
N THR A 483 20.98 -26.35 -20.67
CA THR A 483 19.61 -26.19 -20.11
C THR A 483 19.37 -26.99 -18.82
N THR A 484 20.40 -27.63 -18.25
CA THR A 484 20.27 -28.57 -17.12
C THR A 484 20.92 -28.07 -15.83
N TRP A 485 21.51 -26.87 -15.82
CA TRP A 485 22.13 -26.26 -14.64
C TRP A 485 21.09 -25.60 -13.73
N SER A 486 21.43 -25.35 -12.46
CA SER A 486 20.59 -24.64 -11.51
C SER A 486 21.39 -23.88 -10.45
N HIS A 487 20.90 -22.69 -10.06
CA HIS A 487 21.47 -21.89 -8.97
C HIS A 487 20.36 -21.45 -8.02
N GLN A 488 20.42 -21.96 -6.79
CA GLN A 488 19.26 -21.94 -5.89
C GLN A 488 19.62 -21.59 -4.45
N LYS A 489 18.58 -21.22 -3.71
CA LYS A 489 18.52 -20.89 -2.29
C LYS A 489 19.59 -19.89 -1.92
N PRO A 490 19.57 -18.68 -2.53
CA PRO A 490 20.54 -17.67 -2.22
C PRO A 490 20.26 -17.11 -0.82
N ASP A 491 21.34 -16.79 -0.13
CA ASP A 491 21.28 -16.09 1.15
C ASP A 491 22.35 -15.00 1.20
N VAL A 492 22.14 -13.98 2.03
CA VAL A 492 23.00 -12.79 2.09
C VAL A 492 23.19 -12.30 3.52
N GLY A 493 24.44 -11.90 3.85
CA GLY A 493 24.76 -11.11 5.03
C GLY A 493 25.50 -9.83 4.64
N VAL A 494 25.42 -8.77 5.45
CA VAL A 494 26.04 -7.45 5.17
C VAL A 494 26.89 -7.00 6.37
N ASP A 495 28.14 -6.60 6.12
CA ASP A 495 29.03 -6.05 7.15
C ASP A 495 28.80 -4.54 7.41
N ASP A 496 29.48 -3.96 8.41
CA ASP A 496 29.31 -2.55 8.78
C ASP A 496 29.84 -1.56 7.74
N GLN A 497 30.63 -2.03 6.79
CA GLN A 497 31.10 -1.22 5.66
C GLN A 497 30.18 -1.37 4.43
N GLY A 498 29.10 -2.14 4.56
CA GLY A 498 28.12 -2.37 3.51
C GLY A 498 28.58 -3.39 2.47
N ASN A 499 29.57 -4.25 2.76
CA ASN A 499 29.89 -5.35 1.86
C ASN A 499 28.92 -6.51 2.11
N ALA A 500 28.29 -6.98 1.04
CA ALA A 500 27.44 -8.16 1.07
C ALA A 500 28.27 -9.43 0.81
N ILE A 501 28.02 -10.49 1.57
CA ILE A 501 28.45 -11.85 1.26
C ILE A 501 27.22 -12.64 0.85
N VAL A 502 27.24 -13.21 -0.34
CA VAL A 502 26.13 -13.99 -0.90
C VAL A 502 26.56 -15.42 -1.11
N VAL A 503 25.71 -16.36 -0.72
CA VAL A 503 25.88 -17.81 -0.96
C VAL A 503 24.71 -18.36 -1.76
N TRP A 504 24.93 -19.44 -2.51
CA TRP A 504 23.86 -20.21 -3.16
C TRP A 504 24.32 -21.64 -3.50
N ALA A 505 23.36 -22.57 -3.58
CA ALA A 505 23.57 -23.92 -4.10
C ALA A 505 23.77 -23.84 -5.62
N LYS A 506 24.85 -24.45 -6.10
CA LYS A 506 25.39 -24.22 -7.43
C LYS A 506 25.60 -25.54 -8.18
N ASP A 507 24.79 -25.79 -9.20
CA ASP A 507 24.94 -26.90 -10.12
C ASP A 507 25.17 -26.36 -11.55
N ASP A 508 26.44 -26.20 -11.95
CA ASP A 508 26.78 -25.70 -13.29
C ASP A 508 26.75 -26.80 -14.38
N ASP A 509 26.92 -28.06 -14.00
CA ASP A 509 27.08 -29.18 -14.94
C ASP A 509 25.78 -30.00 -15.11
N GLY A 510 24.75 -29.67 -14.33
CA GLY A 510 23.42 -30.25 -14.39
C GLY A 510 23.36 -31.70 -13.94
N ASN A 511 24.30 -32.10 -13.09
CA ASN A 511 24.40 -33.46 -12.58
C ASN A 511 23.46 -33.73 -11.39
N LYS A 512 22.75 -32.69 -10.89
CA LYS A 512 21.87 -32.69 -9.71
C LYS A 512 22.60 -32.87 -8.37
N TYR A 513 23.89 -32.60 -8.33
CA TYR A 513 24.72 -32.51 -7.13
C TYR A 513 25.30 -31.10 -7.06
N ALA A 514 24.71 -30.28 -6.22
CA ALA A 514 25.12 -28.89 -6.06
C ALA A 514 26.41 -28.78 -5.24
N ASP A 515 27.27 -27.85 -5.66
CA ASP A 515 28.30 -27.24 -4.83
C ASP A 515 27.74 -25.98 -4.15
N ILE A 516 28.56 -25.26 -3.37
CA ILE A 516 28.17 -23.95 -2.81
C ILE A 516 29.08 -22.87 -3.36
N ALA A 517 28.48 -21.87 -3.98
CA ALA A 517 29.18 -20.65 -4.40
C ALA A 517 29.13 -19.59 -3.30
N VAL A 518 30.18 -18.77 -3.25
CA VAL A 518 30.28 -17.62 -2.35
C VAL A 518 30.79 -16.41 -3.14
N ARG A 519 30.16 -15.25 -2.97
CA ARG A 519 30.57 -13.97 -3.54
C ARG A 519 30.60 -12.88 -2.49
N ARG A 520 31.57 -11.97 -2.60
CA ARG A 520 31.57 -10.67 -1.93
C ARG A 520 31.19 -9.58 -2.92
N ILE A 521 30.29 -8.70 -2.53
CA ILE A 521 29.87 -7.53 -3.29
C ILE A 521 30.10 -6.29 -2.44
N THR A 522 30.82 -5.32 -2.96
CA THR A 522 31.04 -4.03 -2.27
C THR A 522 29.91 -3.03 -2.59
N PRO A 523 29.72 -1.95 -1.81
CA PRO A 523 28.76 -0.90 -2.16
C PRO A 523 28.94 -0.30 -3.56
N ALA A 524 30.16 -0.34 -4.10
CA ALA A 524 30.48 0.09 -5.46
C ALA A 524 30.08 -0.92 -6.56
N GLY A 525 29.50 -2.07 -6.20
CA GLY A 525 29.07 -3.11 -7.13
C GLY A 525 30.22 -4.00 -7.63
N THR A 526 31.38 -4.00 -6.96
CA THR A 526 32.49 -4.91 -7.30
C THR A 526 32.24 -6.29 -6.73
N VAL A 527 32.18 -7.31 -7.60
CA VAL A 527 31.96 -8.72 -7.25
C VAL A 527 33.29 -9.47 -7.18
N THR A 528 33.53 -10.21 -6.09
CA THR A 528 34.71 -11.06 -5.87
C THR A 528 34.29 -12.48 -5.48
N THR A 529 34.86 -13.50 -6.14
CA THR A 529 34.67 -14.90 -5.75
C THR A 529 35.45 -15.24 -4.49
N LEU A 530 34.77 -15.85 -3.52
CA LEU A 530 35.37 -16.34 -2.28
C LEU A 530 35.49 -17.87 -2.31
N PRO A 531 36.34 -18.47 -1.43
CA PRO A 531 36.47 -19.92 -1.34
C PRO A 531 35.12 -20.59 -1.03
N ARG A 532 34.89 -21.76 -1.64
CA ARG A 532 33.74 -22.62 -1.31
C ARG A 532 33.83 -23.12 0.15
N PRO A 533 32.69 -23.36 0.82
CA PRO A 533 32.69 -23.68 2.24
C PRO A 533 33.11 -25.10 2.57
N HIS A 534 33.04 -26.03 1.62
CA HIS A 534 33.37 -27.44 1.81
C HIS A 534 34.70 -27.83 1.18
N ALA A 535 35.40 -28.81 1.76
CA ALA A 535 36.68 -29.31 1.27
C ALA A 535 36.51 -30.42 0.22
N SER A 536 35.49 -31.28 0.35
CA SER A 536 35.09 -32.25 -0.67
C SER A 536 33.83 -31.80 -1.40
N GLY A 537 33.70 -32.16 -2.68
CA GLY A 537 32.45 -32.03 -3.45
C GLY A 537 31.69 -33.36 -3.52
N ASP A 538 32.03 -34.33 -2.66
CA ASP A 538 31.30 -35.59 -2.57
C ASP A 538 29.91 -35.33 -1.97
N GLY A 539 28.90 -35.98 -2.54
CA GLY A 539 27.51 -35.77 -2.14
C GLY A 539 26.97 -34.38 -2.50
N ASP A 540 25.68 -34.20 -2.31
CA ASP A 540 24.96 -32.97 -2.61
C ASP A 540 25.09 -31.94 -1.49
N GLN A 541 25.25 -30.66 -1.85
CA GLN A 541 25.43 -29.52 -0.94
C GLN A 541 24.31 -28.51 -1.15
N LEU A 542 23.32 -28.53 -0.25
CA LEU A 542 22.04 -27.87 -0.46
C LEU A 542 21.76 -26.78 0.58
N ARG A 543 20.90 -25.82 0.20
CA ARG A 543 20.34 -24.74 1.05
C ARG A 543 21.40 -24.07 1.95
N PRO A 544 22.44 -23.46 1.35
CA PRO A 544 23.41 -22.72 2.13
C PRO A 544 22.79 -21.45 2.73
N THR A 545 23.22 -21.12 3.94
CA THR A 545 22.93 -19.85 4.62
C THR A 545 24.23 -19.19 5.09
N VAL A 546 24.24 -17.87 5.21
CA VAL A 546 25.43 -17.08 5.53
C VAL A 546 25.16 -16.04 6.60
N ALA A 547 25.99 -16.07 7.63
CA ALA A 547 26.01 -15.07 8.69
C ALA A 547 27.25 -14.17 8.54
N VAL A 548 27.08 -12.86 8.57
CA VAL A 548 28.18 -11.88 8.43
C VAL A 548 28.20 -10.96 9.66
N ALA A 549 29.35 -10.85 10.31
CA ALA A 549 29.55 -9.95 11.43
C ALA A 549 29.92 -8.55 10.94
N GLY A 550 29.75 -7.53 11.79
CA GLY A 550 30.06 -6.14 11.44
C GLY A 550 31.51 -5.90 11.00
N ASP A 551 32.46 -6.74 11.46
CA ASP A 551 33.87 -6.70 11.06
C ASP A 551 34.16 -7.32 9.68
N GLY A 552 33.17 -7.95 9.04
CA GLY A 552 33.31 -8.67 7.77
C GLY A 552 33.74 -10.12 7.90
N SER A 553 33.86 -10.67 9.12
CA SER A 553 33.96 -12.11 9.31
C SER A 553 32.64 -12.78 8.98
N TYR A 554 32.69 -14.00 8.46
CA TYR A 554 31.48 -14.69 8.02
C TYR A 554 31.53 -16.18 8.29
N GLY A 555 30.34 -16.78 8.42
CA GLY A 555 30.12 -18.21 8.56
C GLY A 555 29.09 -18.68 7.54
N VAL A 556 29.26 -19.89 7.02
CA VAL A 556 28.33 -20.51 6.07
C VAL A 556 27.87 -21.84 6.67
N ALA A 557 26.56 -22.08 6.72
CA ALA A 557 25.97 -23.37 7.10
C ALA A 557 25.23 -23.96 5.91
N TRP A 558 25.17 -25.28 5.80
CA TRP A 558 24.50 -25.94 4.67
C TRP A 558 24.11 -27.39 4.98
N GLU A 559 23.21 -27.94 4.18
CA GLU A 559 22.87 -29.37 4.18
C GLU A 559 23.87 -30.14 3.31
N SER A 560 24.35 -31.27 3.81
CA SER A 560 25.29 -32.14 3.10
C SER A 560 24.87 -33.60 3.18
N THR A 561 25.06 -34.31 2.07
CA THR A 561 25.01 -35.79 1.98
C THR A 561 26.40 -36.41 1.77
N ALA A 562 27.46 -35.65 2.06
CA ALA A 562 28.86 -36.04 1.81
C ALA A 562 29.36 -37.26 2.62
N ASP A 563 28.62 -37.71 3.63
CA ASP A 563 28.96 -38.91 4.41
C ASP A 563 28.65 -40.22 3.67
N GLY A 564 28.13 -40.15 2.45
CA GLY A 564 27.73 -41.29 1.65
C GLY A 564 26.39 -41.90 2.08
N SER A 565 25.70 -41.28 3.03
CA SER A 565 24.32 -41.61 3.36
C SER A 565 23.34 -40.85 2.44
N THR A 566 22.10 -41.32 2.38
CA THR A 566 21.01 -40.57 1.74
C THR A 566 20.35 -39.58 2.71
N LEU A 567 20.97 -39.31 3.87
CA LEU A 567 20.40 -38.55 4.97
C LEU A 567 21.14 -37.21 5.10
N ASN A 568 20.40 -36.12 5.18
CA ASN A 568 21.02 -34.80 5.25
C ASN A 568 21.62 -34.58 6.64
N GLN A 569 22.81 -33.99 6.67
CA GLN A 569 23.45 -33.43 7.87
C GLN A 569 23.78 -31.97 7.66
N VAL A 570 23.76 -31.19 8.73
CA VAL A 570 24.14 -29.78 8.70
C VAL A 570 25.62 -29.63 9.00
N TYR A 571 26.33 -28.89 8.15
CA TYR A 571 27.73 -28.53 8.30
C TYR A 571 27.91 -27.01 8.37
N ALA A 572 29.05 -26.57 8.89
CA ALA A 572 29.41 -25.16 8.92
C ALA A 572 30.92 -24.91 8.77
N SER A 573 31.23 -23.76 8.18
CA SER A 573 32.58 -23.24 7.97
C SER A 573 32.61 -21.75 8.28
N SER A 574 33.77 -21.20 8.67
CA SER A 574 33.90 -19.77 8.97
C SER A 574 35.24 -19.20 8.54
N TRP A 575 35.25 -17.91 8.21
CA TRP A 575 36.42 -17.13 7.81
C TRP A 575 36.51 -15.84 8.61
N SER A 576 37.75 -15.39 8.81
CA SER A 576 38.07 -14.07 9.33
C SER A 576 37.83 -12.96 8.28
N PRO A 577 37.83 -11.67 8.67
CA PRO A 577 37.62 -10.56 7.74
C PRO A 577 38.66 -10.48 6.61
N THR A 578 39.85 -11.03 6.84
CA THR A 578 40.93 -11.09 5.86
C THR A 578 40.81 -12.27 4.89
N GLY A 579 39.76 -13.10 5.04
CA GLY A 579 39.52 -14.29 4.22
C GLY A 579 40.27 -15.53 4.70
N ALA A 580 40.99 -15.49 5.83
CA ALA A 580 41.61 -16.70 6.38
C ALA A 580 40.55 -17.60 7.03
N ALA A 581 40.52 -18.88 6.67
CA ALA A 581 39.63 -19.87 7.27
C ALA A 581 39.90 -20.01 8.77
N ARG A 582 38.82 -19.95 9.57
CA ARG A 582 38.81 -20.21 11.01
C ARG A 582 38.62 -21.69 11.29
N TYR A 583 37.66 -22.30 10.60
CA TYR A 583 37.41 -23.74 10.55
C TYR A 583 36.64 -24.07 9.27
N GLN A 584 36.66 -25.34 8.88
CA GLN A 584 35.99 -25.83 7.69
C GLN A 584 35.34 -27.19 7.97
N ASP A 585 34.18 -27.45 7.38
CA ASP A 585 33.46 -28.75 7.44
C ASP A 585 33.19 -29.25 8.86
N VAL A 586 32.83 -28.36 9.77
CA VAL A 586 32.39 -28.76 11.10
C VAL A 586 30.96 -29.29 11.00
N GLN A 587 30.78 -30.58 11.23
CA GLN A 587 29.44 -31.18 11.29
C GLN A 587 28.68 -30.65 12.52
N VAL A 588 27.62 -29.90 12.29
CA VAL A 588 26.82 -29.22 13.32
C VAL A 588 25.70 -30.12 13.84
N SER A 589 25.04 -30.89 12.98
CA SER A 589 24.00 -31.84 13.40
C SER A 589 24.57 -33.25 13.58
N THR A 590 23.82 -34.16 14.21
CA THR A 590 24.14 -35.58 14.27
C THR A 590 22.85 -36.40 14.23
N ILE A 591 22.86 -37.56 13.57
CA ILE A 591 21.79 -38.58 13.70
C ILE A 591 22.25 -39.64 14.70
N ALA A 592 21.32 -40.14 15.51
CA ALA A 592 21.58 -41.23 16.44
C ALA A 592 22.01 -42.50 15.69
N SER A 593 22.97 -43.24 16.24
CA SER A 593 23.47 -44.46 15.60
C SER A 593 22.34 -45.45 15.30
N GLY A 594 22.19 -45.81 14.03
CA GLY A 594 21.16 -46.75 13.55
C GLY A 594 19.77 -46.15 13.31
N ALA A 595 19.59 -44.85 13.54
CA ALA A 595 18.39 -44.12 13.17
C ALA A 595 18.40 -43.76 11.67
N ALA A 596 17.21 -43.64 11.09
CA ALA A 596 17.00 -43.26 9.68
C ALA A 596 16.52 -41.80 9.56
N GLY A 597 17.06 -40.93 10.39
CA GLY A 597 16.65 -39.53 10.51
C GLY A 597 17.28 -38.59 9.49
N SER A 598 16.89 -37.32 9.44
CA SER A 598 17.45 -36.34 8.51
C SER A 598 17.44 -34.93 9.10
N ASN A 599 18.55 -34.21 9.02
CA ASN A 599 18.68 -32.84 9.51
C ASN A 599 18.77 -31.87 8.32
N ARG A 600 17.91 -30.85 8.28
CA ARG A 600 17.74 -30.01 7.08
C ARG A 600 17.34 -28.57 7.40
N ARG A 601 17.31 -27.71 6.39
CA ARG A 601 17.00 -26.27 6.40
C ARG A 601 17.76 -25.52 7.49
N PRO A 602 19.09 -25.48 7.42
CA PRO A 602 19.87 -24.73 8.39
C PRO A 602 19.66 -23.24 8.18
N ASP A 603 19.60 -22.50 9.26
CA ASP A 603 19.77 -21.06 9.28
C ASP A 603 20.86 -20.67 10.27
N ALA A 604 21.56 -19.56 10.00
CA ALA A 604 22.76 -19.18 10.74
C ALA A 604 22.82 -17.69 11.07
N ALA A 605 23.30 -17.40 12.28
CA ALA A 605 23.64 -16.03 12.70
C ALA A 605 24.99 -16.00 13.43
N ILE A 606 25.65 -14.84 13.43
CA ILE A 606 26.98 -14.66 14.03
C ILE A 606 26.96 -13.48 15.01
N ASP A 607 27.63 -13.63 16.16
CA ASP A 607 27.77 -12.55 17.14
C ASP A 607 29.04 -11.72 16.91
N ASP A 608 29.22 -10.61 17.65
CA ASP A 608 30.37 -9.70 17.49
C ASP A 608 31.70 -10.37 17.88
N ALA A 609 31.65 -11.46 18.63
CA ALA A 609 32.83 -12.27 18.97
C ALA A 609 33.18 -13.29 17.86
N GLY A 610 32.37 -13.38 16.81
CA GLY A 610 32.54 -14.29 15.69
C GLY A 610 32.07 -15.72 15.97
N ASN A 611 31.26 -15.94 17.01
CA ASN A 611 30.65 -17.23 17.27
C ASN A 611 29.37 -17.38 16.44
N MET A 612 29.21 -18.52 15.80
CA MET A 612 28.11 -18.79 14.87
C MET A 612 27.07 -19.68 15.54
N VAL A 613 25.83 -19.21 15.67
CA VAL A 613 24.68 -20.04 16.03
C VAL A 613 24.05 -20.60 14.76
N VAL A 614 23.65 -21.86 14.81
CA VAL A 614 22.98 -22.55 13.71
C VAL A 614 21.73 -23.23 14.25
N ALA A 615 20.60 -23.04 13.59
CA ALA A 615 19.33 -23.73 13.85
C ALA A 615 18.95 -24.58 12.64
N TRP A 616 18.28 -25.72 12.83
CA TRP A 616 17.89 -26.63 11.75
C TRP A 616 16.65 -27.47 12.09
N GLU A 617 15.95 -27.98 11.08
CA GLU A 617 14.94 -29.02 11.28
C GLU A 617 15.63 -30.34 11.65
N GLU A 618 15.29 -30.86 12.82
CA GLU A 618 15.98 -31.97 13.47
C GLU A 618 15.07 -33.20 13.54
N ASP A 619 15.58 -34.32 13.03
CA ASP A 619 15.05 -35.67 13.21
C ASP A 619 16.24 -36.59 13.54
N ALA A 620 16.90 -36.40 14.68
CA ALA A 620 18.08 -37.20 15.01
C ALA A 620 17.73 -38.61 15.47
N ASP A 621 16.51 -38.85 15.94
CA ASP A 621 16.07 -40.18 16.38
C ASP A 621 15.42 -41.03 15.25
N GLY A 622 15.17 -40.42 14.09
CA GLY A 622 14.66 -41.09 12.90
C GLY A 622 13.21 -41.53 13.03
N ASN A 623 12.43 -40.86 13.88
CA ASN A 623 11.02 -41.17 14.08
C ASN A 623 10.10 -40.40 13.10
N GLY A 624 10.66 -39.49 12.30
CA GLY A 624 9.94 -38.67 11.31
C GLY A 624 9.19 -37.46 11.90
N GLY A 625 9.33 -37.21 13.20
CA GLY A 625 8.86 -36.03 13.92
C GLY A 625 9.96 -34.99 13.99
N LEU A 626 9.73 -33.84 13.37
CA LEU A 626 10.70 -32.76 13.30
C LEU A 626 10.62 -31.88 14.55
N ASN A 627 11.78 -31.67 15.17
CA ASN A 627 12.01 -30.59 16.12
C ASN A 627 12.90 -29.51 15.49
N ILE A 628 13.22 -28.49 16.26
CA ILE A 628 14.22 -27.49 15.90
C ILE A 628 15.52 -27.77 16.68
N GLY A 629 16.57 -28.19 15.98
CA GLY A 629 17.91 -28.30 16.55
C GLY A 629 18.59 -26.94 16.64
N VAL A 630 19.47 -26.77 17.63
CA VAL A 630 20.31 -25.57 17.78
C VAL A 630 21.69 -25.92 18.34
N ALA A 631 22.71 -25.24 17.84
CA ALA A 631 24.09 -25.29 18.36
C ALA A 631 24.80 -23.95 18.13
N LYS A 632 25.86 -23.68 18.90
CA LYS A 632 26.70 -22.48 18.71
C LYS A 632 28.16 -22.86 18.65
N LEU A 633 28.83 -22.51 17.57
CA LEU A 633 30.24 -22.74 17.32
C LEU A 633 31.09 -21.54 17.75
N THR A 634 32.26 -21.81 18.33
CA THR A 634 33.30 -20.80 18.59
C THR A 634 34.08 -20.50 17.31
N THR A 635 34.89 -19.44 17.33
CA THR A 635 35.83 -19.14 16.23
C THR A 635 36.88 -20.23 15.95
N SER A 636 36.98 -21.26 16.80
CA SER A 636 37.84 -22.43 16.59
C SER A 636 37.09 -23.69 16.16
N GLY A 637 35.78 -23.59 15.88
CA GLY A 637 34.92 -24.72 15.52
C GLY A 637 34.50 -25.61 16.69
N GLY A 638 34.76 -25.21 17.93
CA GLY A 638 34.27 -25.90 19.12
C GLY A 638 32.84 -25.50 19.46
N PHE A 639 32.12 -26.29 20.25
CA PHE A 639 30.73 -25.95 20.63
C PHE A 639 30.70 -25.07 21.90
N ALA A 640 30.40 -23.78 21.73
CA ALA A 640 30.06 -22.85 22.82
C ALA A 640 28.69 -23.19 23.44
N VAL A 641 27.75 -23.61 22.60
CA VAL A 641 26.48 -24.22 23.01
C VAL A 641 26.41 -25.59 22.36
N ALA A 642 26.36 -26.63 23.19
CA ALA A 642 26.21 -28.00 22.72
C ALA A 642 24.88 -28.18 21.97
N ARG A 643 24.89 -29.10 20.99
CA ARG A 643 23.71 -29.50 20.22
C ARG A 643 22.55 -29.86 21.14
N LYS A 644 21.36 -29.36 20.84
CA LYS A 644 20.12 -29.65 21.58
C LYS A 644 18.90 -29.23 20.78
N VAL A 645 17.73 -29.64 21.25
CA VAL A 645 16.45 -29.16 20.75
C VAL A 645 16.14 -27.77 21.35
N ALA A 646 15.64 -26.85 20.52
CA ALA A 646 15.31 -25.47 20.85
C ALA A 646 13.86 -25.32 21.35
N ASN A 647 12.90 -25.96 20.68
CA ASN A 647 11.49 -26.02 21.11
C ASN A 647 11.33 -26.88 22.37
N SER A 648 10.32 -26.54 23.17
CA SER A 648 9.85 -27.36 24.30
C SER A 648 8.60 -28.16 23.97
N LEU A 649 7.80 -27.67 23.01
CA LEU A 649 6.67 -28.40 22.44
C LEU A 649 7.19 -29.34 21.36
N THR A 650 7.08 -30.64 21.58
CA THR A 650 7.50 -31.69 20.63
C THR A 650 6.30 -32.37 19.98
N ASP A 651 5.11 -31.79 20.11
CA ASP A 651 3.88 -32.31 19.54
C ASP A 651 3.65 -31.73 18.13
N GLY A 652 3.37 -32.58 17.15
CA GLY A 652 3.34 -32.17 15.75
C GLY A 652 4.74 -32.05 15.13
N GLN A 653 4.85 -31.27 14.06
CA GLN A 653 6.06 -31.01 13.30
C GLN A 653 6.50 -29.57 13.52
N GLN A 654 7.76 -29.37 13.90
CA GLN A 654 8.37 -28.05 14.00
C GLN A 654 9.29 -27.87 12.80
N THR A 655 8.99 -26.89 11.94
CA THR A 655 9.60 -26.76 10.62
C THR A 655 10.09 -25.34 10.35
N ARG A 656 10.98 -25.20 9.36
CA ARG A 656 11.48 -23.92 8.83
C ARG A 656 11.99 -22.97 9.92
N PRO A 657 13.05 -23.34 10.65
CA PRO A 657 13.63 -22.46 11.64
C PRO A 657 14.35 -21.28 10.98
N ALA A 658 14.29 -20.14 11.67
CA ALA A 658 15.13 -18.98 11.43
C ALA A 658 15.80 -18.57 12.76
N VAL A 659 17.03 -18.09 12.72
CA VAL A 659 17.82 -17.70 13.88
C VAL A 659 18.52 -16.36 13.67
N ALA A 660 18.45 -15.50 14.68
CA ALA A 660 19.18 -14.23 14.69
C ALA A 660 19.96 -14.08 16.00
N SER A 661 21.18 -13.53 15.94
CA SER A 661 22.05 -13.30 17.09
C SER A 661 22.31 -11.82 17.30
N ALA A 662 22.16 -11.35 18.54
CA ALA A 662 22.62 -10.03 18.94
C ALA A 662 24.15 -10.04 19.11
N GLY A 663 24.78 -8.86 19.07
CA GLY A 663 26.23 -8.70 19.21
C GLY A 663 26.80 -9.30 20.51
N ASP A 664 26.03 -9.29 21.60
CA ASP A 664 26.42 -9.88 22.89
C ASP A 664 26.28 -11.42 22.97
N GLY A 665 25.84 -12.05 21.87
CA GLY A 665 25.73 -13.49 21.71
C GLY A 665 24.39 -14.08 22.15
N ARG A 666 23.45 -13.30 22.70
CA ARG A 666 22.04 -13.73 22.84
C ARG A 666 21.46 -13.99 21.45
N PHE A 667 20.51 -14.91 21.35
CA PHE A 667 19.91 -15.26 20.08
C PHE A 667 18.43 -15.63 20.21
N VAL A 668 17.70 -15.51 19.11
CA VAL A 668 16.28 -15.85 18.99
C VAL A 668 16.13 -16.88 17.89
N VAL A 669 15.31 -17.89 18.13
CA VAL A 669 14.91 -18.86 17.11
C VAL A 669 13.41 -18.72 16.88
N ALA A 670 12.98 -18.59 15.63
CA ALA A 670 11.57 -18.60 15.21
C ALA A 670 11.32 -19.80 14.29
N TRP A 671 10.11 -20.37 14.30
CA TRP A 671 9.80 -21.55 13.49
C TRP A 671 8.30 -21.70 13.25
N THR A 672 7.94 -22.56 12.29
CA THR A 672 6.56 -22.96 12.02
C THR A 672 6.19 -24.17 12.87
N ASP A 673 5.06 -24.09 13.57
CA ASP A 673 4.51 -25.14 14.41
C ASP A 673 3.27 -25.74 13.74
N GLU A 674 3.43 -26.95 13.19
CA GLU A 674 2.43 -27.68 12.42
C GLU A 674 1.92 -28.87 13.24
N TYR A 675 0.74 -28.75 13.85
CA TYR A 675 0.24 -29.83 14.69
C TYR A 675 -0.54 -30.86 13.88
N THR A 676 0.08 -32.03 13.64
CA THR A 676 -0.52 -33.15 12.93
C THR A 676 -0.88 -34.31 13.86
N THR A 677 -1.96 -35.05 13.57
CA THR A 677 -2.13 -36.42 14.10
C THR A 677 -0.96 -37.30 13.66
N GLY A 678 -0.76 -38.45 14.32
CA GLY A 678 0.19 -39.48 13.84
C GLY A 678 -0.12 -40.07 12.44
N THR A 679 -1.18 -39.59 11.77
CA THR A 679 -1.52 -39.91 10.37
C THR A 679 -1.23 -38.76 9.39
N GLY A 680 -0.55 -37.69 9.84
CA GLY A 680 -0.18 -36.53 9.01
C GLY A 680 -1.32 -35.54 8.74
N THR A 681 -2.46 -35.65 9.44
CA THR A 681 -3.59 -34.72 9.29
C THR A 681 -3.42 -33.55 10.24
N LEU A 682 -3.43 -32.31 9.74
CA LEU A 682 -3.43 -31.11 10.58
C LEU A 682 -4.66 -31.11 11.51
N VAL A 683 -4.43 -30.89 12.81
CA VAL A 683 -5.49 -30.88 13.85
C VAL A 683 -5.78 -29.46 14.33
N ARG A 684 -4.87 -28.52 14.10
CA ARG A 684 -5.07 -27.08 14.23
C ARG A 684 -4.26 -26.35 13.16
N ASP A 685 -4.66 -25.11 12.92
CA ASP A 685 -3.96 -24.21 12.02
C ASP A 685 -2.47 -24.08 12.39
N GLN A 686 -1.64 -23.95 11.36
CA GLN A 686 -0.21 -23.70 11.49
C GLN A 686 0.02 -22.33 12.14
N ARG A 687 1.00 -22.24 13.04
CA ARG A 687 1.32 -21.02 13.78
C ARG A 687 2.82 -20.78 13.81
N ILE A 688 3.21 -19.51 13.87
CA ILE A 688 4.62 -19.17 14.14
C ILE A 688 4.88 -19.12 15.63
N GLN A 689 5.96 -19.77 16.03
CA GLN A 689 6.51 -19.76 17.38
C GLN A 689 7.87 -19.07 17.39
N HIS A 690 8.28 -18.55 18.54
CA HIS A 690 9.64 -18.09 18.77
C HIS A 690 10.11 -18.38 20.20
N ARG A 691 11.43 -18.40 20.37
CA ARG A 691 12.08 -18.55 21.67
C ARG A 691 13.39 -17.77 21.76
N VAL A 692 13.55 -17.07 22.87
CA VAL A 692 14.75 -16.28 23.18
C VAL A 692 15.72 -17.10 24.04
N PHE A 693 17.01 -17.03 23.71
CA PHE A 693 18.09 -17.69 24.42
C PHE A 693 19.17 -16.70 24.87
N SER A 694 19.73 -16.96 26.04
CA SER A 694 20.96 -16.31 26.51
C SER A 694 22.18 -16.70 25.66
N ALA A 695 23.30 -15.99 25.82
CA ALA A 695 24.54 -16.28 25.10
C ALA A 695 25.12 -17.68 25.36
N THR A 696 24.82 -18.30 26.50
CA THR A 696 25.18 -19.69 26.84
C THR A 696 24.12 -20.70 26.38
N GLY A 697 23.11 -20.25 25.63
CA GLY A 697 22.02 -21.05 25.11
C GLY A 697 20.95 -21.40 26.15
N THR A 698 20.96 -20.87 27.36
CA THR A 698 19.85 -21.10 28.31
C THR A 698 18.61 -20.33 27.82
N PRO A 699 17.43 -20.97 27.69
CA PRO A 699 16.22 -20.27 27.25
C PRO A 699 15.79 -19.23 28.29
N ALA A 700 15.53 -18.00 27.84
CA ALA A 700 15.07 -16.91 28.70
C ALA A 700 13.58 -17.03 29.04
N ALA A 701 12.80 -17.72 28.19
CA ALA A 701 11.38 -17.97 28.37
C ALA A 701 10.95 -19.34 27.78
N ALA A 702 9.70 -19.72 28.03
CA ALA A 702 9.02 -20.78 27.30
C ALA A 702 8.79 -20.38 25.83
N ASP A 703 8.45 -21.36 24.99
CA ASP A 703 8.05 -21.11 23.60
C ASP A 703 6.83 -20.18 23.58
N ARG A 704 6.83 -19.20 22.68
CA ARG A 704 5.74 -18.21 22.56
C ARG A 704 5.22 -18.16 21.15
N ARG A 705 3.89 -18.06 21.03
CA ARG A 705 3.25 -17.74 19.75
C ARG A 705 3.59 -16.32 19.36
N THR A 706 3.95 -16.14 18.10
CA THR A 706 4.20 -14.82 17.51
C THR A 706 2.90 -14.02 17.40
N THR A 707 1.77 -14.69 17.23
CA THR A 707 0.44 -14.08 17.22
C THR A 707 -0.42 -14.59 18.38
N GLU A 708 -1.18 -13.69 19.00
CA GLU A 708 -2.11 -14.02 20.09
C GLU A 708 -3.54 -14.05 19.55
N GLU A 709 -4.33 -15.05 19.94
CA GLU A 709 -5.76 -15.10 19.64
C GLU A 709 -6.50 -14.00 20.43
N PRO A 710 -7.44 -13.24 19.82
CA PRO A 710 -8.17 -12.20 20.53
C PRO A 710 -8.97 -12.78 21.71
N THR A 711 -8.61 -12.44 22.94
CA THR A 711 -9.35 -12.86 24.15
C THR A 711 -10.14 -11.68 24.72
N GLY A 712 -11.37 -11.44 24.24
CA GLY A 712 -12.25 -10.47 24.90
C GLY A 712 -13.55 -10.09 24.20
N THR A 713 -14.65 -10.08 24.96
CA THR A 713 -16.01 -9.61 24.56
C THR A 713 -16.22 -8.13 24.89
N GLY A 714 -15.32 -7.24 24.45
CA GLY A 714 -15.46 -5.77 24.59
C GLY A 714 -15.94 -5.09 23.30
N PRO A 715 -16.44 -3.84 23.33
CA PRO A 715 -16.98 -3.13 22.16
C PRO A 715 -15.85 -2.52 21.30
N TYR A 716 -14.93 -3.39 20.84
CA TYR A 716 -13.92 -3.10 19.84
C TYR A 716 -14.34 -3.77 18.52
N VAL A 717 -14.29 -3.01 17.43
CA VAL A 717 -14.76 -3.40 16.10
C VAL A 717 -13.82 -4.37 15.36
N ASP A 718 -12.89 -5.02 16.06
CA ASP A 718 -11.95 -6.01 15.48
C ASP A 718 -12.14 -7.43 16.04
N ALA A 719 -13.37 -7.76 16.45
CA ALA A 719 -13.78 -9.15 16.58
C ALA A 719 -14.01 -9.76 15.19
N LYS A 720 -12.90 -10.08 14.47
CA LYS A 720 -12.72 -11.10 13.40
C LYS A 720 -11.55 -10.75 12.46
N ARG A 721 -10.30 -10.80 12.93
CA ARG A 721 -9.24 -11.35 12.07
C ARG A 721 -9.16 -12.84 12.41
N PRO A 722 -9.77 -13.74 11.62
CA PRO A 722 -9.41 -15.15 11.72
C PRO A 722 -7.92 -15.24 11.38
N ILE A 723 -7.09 -15.58 12.36
CA ILE A 723 -5.67 -15.89 12.13
C ILE A 723 -5.67 -17.25 11.42
N SER A 724 -5.28 -17.26 10.14
CA SER A 724 -5.21 -18.50 9.35
C SER A 724 -3.85 -19.19 9.48
N ASP A 725 -3.60 -20.21 8.66
CA ASP A 725 -2.33 -20.94 8.62
C ASP A 725 -1.16 -19.98 8.40
N GLN A 726 -0.18 -20.04 9.31
CA GLN A 726 1.06 -19.27 9.23
C GLN A 726 2.25 -20.19 8.95
N ALA A 727 3.16 -19.74 8.09
CA ALA A 727 4.37 -20.49 7.75
C ALA A 727 5.50 -19.55 7.32
N ASP A 728 6.65 -20.15 6.96
CA ASP A 728 7.84 -19.46 6.43
C ASP A 728 8.27 -18.28 7.32
N ALA A 729 8.59 -18.55 8.58
CA ALA A 729 9.04 -17.53 9.52
C ALA A 729 10.48 -17.10 9.22
N ASP A 730 10.74 -15.81 9.37
CA ASP A 730 12.09 -15.25 9.43
C ASP A 730 12.22 -14.31 10.64
N VAL A 731 13.44 -14.14 11.17
CA VAL A 731 13.70 -13.35 12.37
C VAL A 731 14.94 -12.49 12.23
N ALA A 732 14.84 -11.24 12.70
CA ALA A 732 15.98 -10.33 12.82
C ALA A 732 16.05 -9.74 14.23
N VAL A 733 17.25 -9.53 14.74
CA VAL A 733 17.51 -9.03 16.11
C VAL A 733 18.43 -7.81 16.07
N ALA A 734 18.17 -6.84 16.95
CA ALA A 734 19.01 -5.68 17.16
C ALA A 734 20.01 -5.91 18.31
N ASP A 735 20.98 -5.02 18.48
CA ASP A 735 22.02 -5.12 19.51
C ASP A 735 21.47 -5.10 20.94
N ASP A 736 20.35 -4.40 21.18
CA ASP A 736 19.65 -4.42 22.47
C ASP A 736 18.91 -5.76 22.72
N GLY A 737 18.83 -6.61 21.70
CA GLY A 737 18.14 -7.89 21.66
C GLY A 737 16.64 -7.81 21.43
N SER A 738 16.08 -6.62 21.17
CA SER A 738 14.76 -6.53 20.55
C SER A 738 14.80 -7.18 19.17
N PHE A 739 13.70 -7.77 18.75
CA PHE A 739 13.65 -8.56 17.53
C PHE A 739 12.33 -8.39 16.79
N VAL A 740 12.32 -8.79 15.53
CA VAL A 740 11.15 -8.79 14.65
C VAL A 740 11.04 -10.18 14.03
N VAL A 741 9.83 -10.73 14.02
CA VAL A 741 9.51 -11.98 13.32
C VAL A 741 8.60 -11.64 12.15
N ALA A 742 8.96 -12.08 10.94
CA ALA A 742 8.14 -12.01 9.73
C ALA A 742 7.60 -13.41 9.38
N TRP A 743 6.44 -13.48 8.71
CA TRP A 743 5.83 -14.74 8.29
C TRP A 743 4.85 -14.55 7.15
N LYS A 744 4.54 -15.61 6.42
CA LYS A 744 3.37 -15.63 5.52
C LYS A 744 2.16 -16.18 6.24
N GLU A 745 0.99 -15.66 5.92
CA GLU A 745 -0.29 -16.10 6.48
C GLU A 745 -1.32 -16.30 5.37
N ALA A 746 -1.93 -17.48 5.33
CA ALA A 746 -2.96 -17.81 4.38
C ALA A 746 -4.17 -16.89 4.53
N PHE A 747 -4.84 -16.61 3.41
CA PHE A 747 -6.12 -15.93 3.45
C PHE A 747 -7.28 -16.92 3.59
N ASP A 748 -7.97 -16.89 4.74
CA ASP A 748 -9.17 -17.69 4.94
C ASP A 748 -10.44 -16.97 4.42
N VAL A 749 -10.98 -17.45 3.30
CA VAL A 749 -12.34 -17.08 2.87
C VAL A 749 -13.33 -17.83 3.77
N VAL A 750 -13.74 -17.23 4.89
CA VAL A 750 -14.84 -17.78 5.68
C VAL A 750 -16.17 -17.59 4.93
N VAL A 751 -16.47 -18.46 3.96
CA VAL A 751 -17.83 -18.80 3.52
C VAL A 751 -17.92 -20.27 3.04
N GLY A 752 -18.21 -21.18 3.97
CA GLY A 752 -19.09 -22.33 3.70
C GLY A 752 -18.50 -23.61 3.07
N ASN A 753 -17.22 -23.71 2.74
CA ASN A 753 -16.64 -25.00 2.31
C ASN A 753 -15.14 -25.15 2.66
N PRO A 754 -14.78 -25.94 3.68
CA PRO A 754 -13.37 -26.19 4.05
C PRO A 754 -12.60 -27.04 3.02
N ALA A 755 -13.24 -27.54 1.96
CA ALA A 755 -12.59 -28.41 0.97
C ALA A 755 -11.86 -27.67 -0.17
N THR A 756 -11.89 -26.33 -0.20
CA THR A 756 -11.17 -25.51 -1.18
C THR A 756 -10.34 -24.45 -0.46
N LEU A 757 -9.33 -24.87 0.29
CA LEU A 757 -8.21 -23.98 0.65
C LEU A 757 -7.57 -23.53 -0.67
N HIS A 758 -7.72 -22.25 -1.02
CA HIS A 758 -7.12 -21.70 -2.23
C HIS A 758 -5.61 -21.57 -1.99
N ALA A 759 -4.84 -22.56 -2.45
CA ALA A 759 -3.39 -22.45 -2.53
C ALA A 759 -3.01 -21.18 -3.32
N GLY A 760 -2.14 -20.35 -2.75
CA GLY A 760 -1.57 -19.18 -3.45
C GLY A 760 -2.25 -17.83 -3.17
N GLN A 761 -2.99 -17.68 -2.07
CA GLN A 761 -3.46 -16.37 -1.58
C GLN A 761 -2.98 -16.14 -0.15
N ASP A 762 -1.67 -15.94 -0.01
CA ASP A 762 -1.00 -15.70 1.26
C ASP A 762 -0.66 -14.20 1.37
N ASP A 763 -0.76 -13.61 2.56
CA ASP A 763 -0.27 -12.26 2.86
C ASP A 763 1.02 -12.35 3.68
N VAL A 764 1.93 -11.38 3.57
CA VAL A 764 3.13 -11.29 4.41
C VAL A 764 2.88 -10.40 5.60
N TRP A 765 3.36 -10.82 6.77
CA TRP A 765 3.19 -10.13 8.03
C TRP A 765 4.53 -10.02 8.78
N ALA A 766 4.62 -9.06 9.70
CA ALA A 766 5.65 -9.08 10.73
C ALA A 766 5.15 -8.51 12.07
N ARG A 767 5.91 -8.81 13.14
CA ARG A 767 5.67 -8.33 14.51
C ARG A 767 6.98 -8.14 15.26
N GLY A 768 7.03 -7.11 16.08
CA GLY A 768 8.14 -6.75 16.94
C GLY A 768 8.00 -7.24 18.38
N PHE A 769 9.15 -7.48 19.01
CA PHE A 769 9.29 -7.95 20.38
C PHE A 769 10.49 -7.32 21.09
N ASN A 770 10.40 -7.22 22.40
CA ASN A 770 11.48 -6.88 23.32
C ASN A 770 12.42 -8.08 23.52
N ALA A 771 13.59 -7.83 24.10
CA ALA A 771 14.59 -8.86 24.42
C ALA A 771 14.10 -9.97 25.37
N ASP A 772 13.04 -9.74 26.13
CA ASP A 772 12.41 -10.76 26.97
C ASP A 772 11.26 -11.50 26.26
N GLY A 773 11.05 -11.21 24.97
CA GLY A 773 10.00 -11.71 24.08
C GLY A 773 8.62 -11.08 24.28
N THR A 774 8.48 -10.02 25.07
CA THR A 774 7.20 -9.30 25.20
C THR A 774 6.98 -8.39 23.99
N ALA A 775 5.73 -8.10 23.62
CA ALA A 775 5.43 -7.25 22.46
C ALA A 775 5.01 -5.81 22.82
N THR A 776 5.20 -5.40 24.07
CA THR A 776 4.82 -4.05 24.55
C THR A 776 5.69 -2.98 23.91
N ASP A 777 5.07 -1.90 23.42
CA ASP A 777 5.74 -0.76 22.76
C ASP A 777 6.68 -1.20 21.62
N ARG A 778 6.21 -2.17 20.84
CA ARG A 778 6.90 -2.72 19.67
C ARG A 778 5.94 -2.83 18.50
N LEU A 779 6.52 -3.08 17.32
CA LEU A 779 5.78 -3.25 16.09
C LEU A 779 4.65 -4.28 16.30
N VAL A 780 3.41 -3.83 16.18
CA VAL A 780 2.23 -4.70 16.24
C VAL A 780 2.22 -5.70 15.07
N PRO A 781 1.37 -6.75 15.08
CA PRO A 781 1.15 -7.54 13.87
C PRO A 781 0.72 -6.66 12.69
N THR A 782 1.53 -6.63 11.64
CA THR A 782 1.37 -5.73 10.50
C THR A 782 1.51 -6.46 9.19
N ARG A 783 0.53 -6.29 8.30
CA ARG A 783 0.65 -6.77 6.93
C ARG A 783 1.67 -5.92 6.17
N MET A 784 2.60 -6.61 5.52
CA MET A 784 3.75 -6.02 4.86
C MET A 784 3.48 -5.75 3.38
N ASN A 785 2.70 -6.61 2.73
CA ASN A 785 2.27 -6.42 1.35
C ASN A 785 1.14 -5.39 1.21
N VAL A 786 1.28 -4.58 0.15
CA VAL A 786 0.33 -3.51 -0.21
C VAL A 786 -0.81 -4.08 -1.05
N VAL A 787 -0.48 -4.87 -2.09
CA VAL A 787 -1.42 -5.59 -2.95
C VAL A 787 -1.76 -6.93 -2.31
N THR A 788 -3.03 -7.31 -2.37
CA THR A 788 -3.57 -8.56 -1.79
C THR A 788 -4.15 -9.51 -2.84
N GLY A 789 -4.02 -9.14 -4.12
CA GLY A 789 -4.26 -10.04 -5.25
C GLY A 789 -2.97 -10.80 -5.55
N GLY A 790 -3.08 -12.02 -6.08
CA GLY A 790 -1.91 -12.89 -6.28
C GLY A 790 -1.42 -13.57 -5.00
N GLY A 791 -0.34 -14.34 -5.10
CA GLY A 791 0.27 -15.03 -3.97
C GLY A 791 1.50 -14.29 -3.46
N GLN A 792 1.51 -13.90 -2.17
CA GLN A 792 2.69 -13.33 -1.54
C GLN A 792 3.45 -14.38 -0.72
N GLY A 793 4.77 -14.39 -0.77
CA GLY A 793 5.55 -15.48 -0.15
C GLY A 793 7.00 -15.16 0.15
N GLY A 794 7.68 -16.13 0.77
CA GLY A 794 9.11 -16.08 1.08
C GLY A 794 9.55 -14.79 1.78
N PRO A 795 8.92 -14.41 2.91
CA PRO A 795 9.31 -13.20 3.61
C PRO A 795 10.71 -13.37 4.19
N ALA A 796 11.55 -12.34 4.04
CA ALA A 796 12.80 -12.23 4.78
C ALA A 796 12.91 -10.85 5.40
N VAL A 797 13.52 -10.75 6.58
CA VAL A 797 13.53 -9.57 7.44
C VAL A 797 14.94 -9.27 7.94
N ALA A 798 15.31 -8.00 7.94
CA ALA A 798 16.58 -7.50 8.46
C ALA A 798 16.36 -6.30 9.37
N LEU A 799 17.15 -6.23 10.45
CA LEU A 799 17.09 -5.14 11.42
C LEU A 799 18.49 -4.55 11.55
N ALA A 800 18.65 -3.28 11.17
CA ALA A 800 19.92 -2.58 11.34
C ALA A 800 20.11 -2.15 12.81
N ALA A 801 21.35 -1.88 13.22
CA ALA A 801 21.72 -1.49 14.58
C ALA A 801 20.95 -0.26 15.12
N ASN A 802 20.49 0.63 14.22
CA ASN A 802 19.68 1.80 14.57
C ASN A 802 18.16 1.50 14.69
N GLY A 803 17.76 0.23 14.63
CA GLY A 803 16.37 -0.23 14.69
C GLY A 803 15.57 -0.04 13.40
N ARG A 804 16.23 0.30 12.29
CA ARG A 804 15.62 0.39 10.95
C ARG A 804 15.36 -1.02 10.42
N LEU A 805 14.11 -1.29 10.09
CA LEU A 805 13.63 -2.57 9.59
C LEU A 805 13.58 -2.54 8.05
N ALA A 806 14.08 -3.61 7.44
CA ALA A 806 13.93 -3.92 6.03
C ALA A 806 13.28 -5.30 5.90
N LEU A 807 12.37 -5.46 4.94
CA LEU A 807 11.67 -6.72 4.72
C LEU A 807 11.43 -6.91 3.22
N THR A 808 11.79 -8.09 2.72
CA THR A 808 11.56 -8.48 1.32
C THR A 808 10.54 -9.62 1.24
N TYR A 809 9.82 -9.71 0.14
CA TYR A 809 8.89 -10.80 -0.16
C TYR A 809 8.58 -10.89 -1.66
N SER A 810 8.20 -12.07 -2.13
CA SER A 810 7.72 -12.29 -3.51
C SER A 810 6.25 -11.89 -3.64
N ASP A 811 5.87 -11.26 -4.75
CA ASP A 811 4.53 -10.70 -4.99
C ASP A 811 4.16 -10.76 -6.47
N ASP A 812 3.04 -11.42 -6.82
CA ASP A 812 2.41 -11.31 -8.15
C ASP A 812 1.61 -10.01 -8.25
N TYR A 813 2.34 -8.89 -8.17
CA TYR A 813 1.77 -7.56 -7.99
C TYR A 813 0.89 -7.11 -9.17
N ASP A 814 1.23 -7.51 -10.38
CA ASP A 814 0.52 -7.18 -11.61
C ASP A 814 -0.50 -8.26 -12.03
N GLY A 815 -0.58 -9.36 -11.28
CA GLY A 815 -1.54 -10.45 -11.50
C GLY A 815 -1.28 -11.26 -12.77
N ASN A 816 -0.06 -11.21 -13.30
CA ASN A 816 0.32 -11.93 -14.52
C ASN A 816 0.69 -13.41 -14.25
N GLY A 817 0.75 -13.82 -12.98
CA GLY A 817 1.09 -15.18 -12.55
C GLY A 817 2.59 -15.41 -12.35
N HIS A 818 3.41 -14.37 -12.46
CA HIS A 818 4.84 -14.37 -12.15
C HIS A 818 5.10 -13.47 -10.96
N ASN A 819 5.89 -13.97 -10.01
CA ASN A 819 6.24 -13.21 -8.83
C ASN A 819 7.35 -12.21 -9.13
N GLU A 820 7.21 -11.02 -8.56
CA GLU A 820 8.21 -9.99 -8.50
C GLU A 820 8.74 -9.87 -7.07
N MET A 821 9.96 -9.35 -6.90
CA MET A 821 10.50 -9.11 -5.58
C MET A 821 10.19 -7.70 -5.09
N ARG A 822 9.68 -7.60 -3.85
CA ARG A 822 9.32 -6.34 -3.21
C ARG A 822 10.15 -6.12 -1.96
N LEU A 823 10.64 -4.89 -1.78
CA LEU A 823 11.32 -4.44 -0.57
C LEU A 823 10.48 -3.37 0.11
N ARG A 824 10.29 -3.54 1.41
CA ARG A 824 9.77 -2.54 2.32
C ARG A 824 10.86 -2.17 3.32
N ASP A 825 11.12 -0.88 3.48
CA ASP A 825 12.20 -0.35 4.32
C ASP A 825 11.73 0.89 5.10
N ALA A 826 12.52 1.29 6.09
CA ALA A 826 12.48 2.55 6.83
C ALA A 826 11.29 2.74 7.78
N PHE A 827 10.80 1.62 8.30
CA PHE A 827 9.95 1.56 9.48
C PHE A 827 10.77 1.06 10.67
N LYS A 828 10.30 1.34 11.89
CA LYS A 828 10.99 0.96 13.13
C LYS A 828 10.30 -0.20 13.80
N ASN A 829 11.07 -0.97 14.57
CA ASN A 829 10.53 -1.86 15.58
C ASN A 829 10.06 -1.06 16.82
N ALA A 830 9.04 -0.21 16.65
CA ALA A 830 8.55 0.71 17.67
C ALA A 830 7.02 0.82 17.65
#